data_AF-A0A9P1GZJ7-F1
#
_entry.id   AF-A0A9P1GZJ7-F1
#
_cell.length_a   1.000
_cell.length_b   1.000
_cell.length_c   1.000
_cell.angle_alpha   90.00
_cell.angle_beta   90.00
_cell.angle_gamma   90.00
#
_symmetry.space_group_name_H-M   'P 1'
#
loop_
_entity.id
_entity.type
_entity.pdbx_description
1 polymer ?
#
loop_
_entity_poly.entity_id
_entity_poly.type
_entity_poly.pdbx_seq_one_letter_code
_entity_poly.pdbx_strand_id
1 'polypeptide(L)'
;MADIASEETPAKVKCLGGDCDKDAGSLQCPTCLKLGVKDSFFCSQECFKRNWNDHKALHKKAQDAQSPAAGFHNPFPGFSYTGSVRPVYPLSAKRTVPKSIPHPDWSETGIPKAERRLNRSKIELLDEKAQEAMRKVCRLSREVLDIMAAEVRPGVTTDYLDEVCHKACVERNVRVTYYHPSRLTRFLSSLLMYRLLELVVVPSPLNYNHFPKSVCTSVNEVVCHGIPDHRVLLDGDIVNLDVSIYHEGYHADLNETYYVGDRAKADPDSVRVIETTRECLDKAIEIVKPGTPIRHGIHTEFHPPPWIPHYAKNKAVGVCKPGMAFTIEPILTVGAPQEVYWPDNWTNTTVDGRRSAQFEHTLLVTETGVEVLTARTATSPGWLRLHPLTVESLERATSISELLRAKGCSDPGWADAIAKGNPKFESPFEWSFPRKLRTLAAPFLASTLAAYAAGSYAMAVEPLTEKWGLNHGRYWVFVGAGVLFTAGTIGCAFTASLAGMLVARFVTGCGASVFATLTAGVASDLYHKQDRNTPMTLFSLTVMAGAGIGPLVSGALNDYLGWRWIFYLQIILVGGNTLLILLFFAETRANVILERLCRELNRHSETALGRDPRRPRRSQPIRFAADTVQQEFSVAMIWRSFAFPLRLLATESVVFWFSAWASFGWAILYLQFNSIGIVFRETYDFTTAQVGFVYAAVIIGSVLVAALSIFQESFLCRVWPERMATPEGRLLPSCLESTMLPIGLFWFGWSAQGHAHWAVPVLAVGSCTVGIFSIYLAVFNYLADTYHRYASSALAAQSMCRNLLAGIFPLVAHRMFHDLSYGAASSLLGGIGILLTAVPWLLCIYGETVRSRSPFASNMKGADAGVEEIERRNSEEV
;
A
#
# COMPACT_ATOMS: atom_id res chain seq x y z
N MET A 1 -37.66 -33.62 -44.76
CA MET A 1 -39.08 -33.47 -44.40
C MET A 1 -39.06 -32.84 -43.02
N ALA A 2 -39.14 -31.51 -42.94
CA ALA A 2 -40.37 -30.72 -43.10
C ALA A 2 -41.25 -30.85 -41.86
N ASP A 3 -41.21 -29.83 -41.00
CA ASP A 3 -42.41 -29.06 -40.68
C ASP A 3 -41.99 -27.62 -40.35
N ILE A 4 -42.65 -26.66 -41.00
CA ILE A 4 -42.41 -25.23 -40.85
C ILE A 4 -43.49 -24.69 -39.92
N ALA A 5 -43.10 -24.25 -38.73
CA ALA A 5 -43.99 -23.50 -37.87
C ALA A 5 -44.22 -22.10 -38.49
N SER A 6 -45.48 -21.70 -38.59
CA SER A 6 -45.89 -20.39 -39.11
C SER A 6 -45.43 -19.25 -38.20
N GLU A 7 -44.74 -18.26 -38.76
CA GLU A 7 -44.51 -16.98 -38.08
C GLU A 7 -45.83 -16.22 -37.91
N GLU A 8 -46.26 -16.03 -36.66
CA GLU A 8 -47.30 -15.06 -36.34
C GLU A 8 -46.74 -13.64 -36.47
N THR A 9 -47.35 -12.82 -37.32
CA THR A 9 -47.02 -11.40 -37.44
C THR A 9 -47.30 -10.68 -36.12
N PRO A 10 -46.36 -9.88 -35.57
CA PRO A 10 -46.59 -9.18 -34.30
C PRO A 10 -47.74 -8.18 -34.43
N ALA A 11 -48.68 -8.23 -33.47
CA ALA A 11 -49.83 -7.34 -33.45
C ALA A 11 -49.39 -5.86 -33.37
N LYS A 12 -49.95 -5.04 -34.27
CA LYS A 12 -49.67 -3.60 -34.32
C LYS A 12 -50.16 -2.91 -33.05
N VAL A 13 -49.22 -2.34 -32.28
CA VAL A 13 -49.53 -1.56 -31.08
C VAL A 13 -50.19 -0.24 -31.51
N LYS A 14 -51.32 0.13 -30.90
CA LYS A 14 -52.01 1.41 -31.17
C LYS A 14 -51.36 2.58 -30.43
N CYS A 15 -51.45 3.77 -31.01
CA CYS A 15 -51.00 5.02 -30.39
C CYS A 15 -51.76 5.30 -29.08
N LEU A 16 -51.05 5.70 -28.02
CA LEU A 16 -51.64 6.00 -26.71
C LEU A 16 -52.26 7.41 -26.58
N GLY A 17 -52.58 8.06 -27.71
CA GLY A 17 -53.28 9.35 -27.73
C GLY A 17 -54.78 9.14 -27.67
N GLY A 18 -55.48 9.78 -26.73
CA GLY A 18 -56.92 9.61 -26.52
C GLY A 18 -57.78 10.09 -27.71
N ASP A 19 -57.18 10.85 -28.63
CA ASP A 19 -57.77 11.38 -29.86
C ASP A 19 -57.11 10.81 -31.15
N CYS A 20 -56.44 9.64 -31.07
CA CYS A 20 -55.60 9.15 -32.16
C CYS A 20 -55.75 7.63 -32.46
N ASP A 21 -56.44 7.30 -33.55
CA ASP A 21 -56.62 5.92 -34.03
C ASP A 21 -55.46 5.34 -34.85
N LYS A 22 -54.30 6.02 -34.91
CA LYS A 22 -53.15 5.56 -35.71
C LYS A 22 -52.36 4.46 -35.01
N ASP A 23 -51.71 3.60 -35.81
CA ASP A 23 -50.66 2.70 -35.33
C ASP A 23 -49.55 3.50 -34.62
N ALA A 24 -48.97 2.93 -33.56
CA ALA A 24 -47.90 3.56 -32.80
C ALA A 24 -46.57 3.56 -33.57
N GLY A 25 -45.75 4.60 -33.35
CA GLY A 25 -44.37 4.65 -33.81
C GLY A 25 -43.40 4.16 -32.74
N SER A 26 -42.09 4.28 -33.01
CA SER A 26 -41.03 3.98 -32.05
C SER A 26 -40.88 4.99 -30.90
N LEU A 27 -41.69 6.05 -30.88
CA LEU A 27 -41.59 7.13 -29.89
C LEU A 27 -42.27 6.70 -28.57
N GLN A 28 -41.48 6.57 -27.51
CA GLN A 28 -41.94 6.16 -26.18
C GLN A 28 -41.75 7.27 -25.13
N CYS A 29 -42.65 7.35 -24.15
CA CYS A 29 -42.54 8.33 -23.06
C CYS A 29 -41.36 7.98 -22.11
N PRO A 30 -40.36 8.87 -21.91
CA PRO A 30 -39.20 8.58 -21.05
C PRO A 30 -39.55 8.39 -19.57
N THR A 31 -40.66 8.99 -19.10
CA THR A 31 -41.10 8.85 -17.71
C THR A 31 -41.78 7.50 -17.49
N CYS A 32 -42.63 7.06 -18.41
CA CYS A 32 -43.19 5.71 -18.39
C CYS A 32 -42.11 4.62 -18.47
N LEU A 33 -41.07 4.84 -19.29
CA LEU A 33 -39.91 3.94 -19.36
C LEU A 33 -39.21 3.81 -18.00
N LYS A 34 -39.00 4.91 -17.28
CA LYS A 34 -38.42 4.93 -15.91
C LYS A 34 -39.36 4.31 -14.86
N LEU A 35 -40.67 4.42 -15.03
CA LEU A 35 -41.68 3.86 -14.13
C LEU A 35 -42.05 2.39 -14.45
N GLY A 36 -41.44 1.78 -15.48
CA GLY A 36 -41.71 0.39 -15.87
C GLY A 36 -43.06 0.17 -16.58
N VAL A 37 -43.72 1.24 -17.02
CA VAL A 37 -45.03 1.17 -17.69
C VAL A 37 -44.85 0.72 -19.14
N LYS A 38 -45.32 -0.50 -19.43
CA LYS A 38 -45.30 -1.07 -20.79
C LYS A 38 -46.25 -0.32 -21.74
N ASP A 39 -45.98 -0.45 -23.04
CA ASP A 39 -46.84 -0.03 -24.15
C ASP A 39 -47.14 1.48 -24.30
N SER A 40 -46.33 2.36 -23.68
CA SER A 40 -46.46 3.83 -23.75
C SER A 40 -45.95 4.47 -25.05
N PHE A 41 -46.41 3.99 -26.21
CA PHE A 41 -45.96 4.42 -27.54
C PHE A 41 -46.90 5.43 -28.22
N PHE A 42 -46.31 6.33 -29.02
CA PHE A 42 -46.98 7.40 -29.75
C PHE A 42 -46.61 7.39 -31.24
N CYS A 43 -47.55 7.79 -32.11
CA CYS A 43 -47.32 7.82 -33.55
C CYS A 43 -46.44 9.00 -34.02
N SER A 44 -46.37 10.10 -33.26
CA SER A 44 -45.49 11.25 -33.55
C SER A 44 -45.25 12.14 -32.32
N GLN A 45 -44.21 12.98 -32.39
CA GLN A 45 -43.87 13.96 -31.35
C GLN A 45 -44.98 15.00 -31.12
N GLU A 46 -45.74 15.34 -32.16
CA GLU A 46 -46.89 16.25 -32.05
C GLU A 46 -48.07 15.60 -31.32
N CYS A 47 -48.36 14.33 -31.64
CA CYS A 47 -49.39 13.56 -30.95
C CYS A 47 -49.08 13.43 -29.44
N PHE A 48 -47.82 13.15 -29.11
CA PHE A 48 -47.33 13.10 -27.72
C PHE A 48 -47.50 14.45 -26.99
N LYS A 49 -47.11 15.57 -27.61
CA LYS A 49 -47.28 16.92 -27.02
C LYS A 49 -48.75 17.28 -26.80
N ARG A 50 -49.62 16.98 -27.77
CA ARG A 50 -51.07 17.29 -27.68
C ARG A 50 -51.75 16.51 -26.55
N ASN A 51 -51.44 15.22 -26.43
CA ASN A 51 -52.02 14.33 -25.41
C ASN A 51 -51.28 14.35 -24.05
N TRP A 52 -50.28 15.22 -23.86
CA TRP A 52 -49.45 15.24 -22.65
C TRP A 52 -50.24 15.49 -21.36
N ASN A 53 -51.27 16.33 -21.41
CA ASN A 53 -52.05 16.69 -20.23
C ASN A 53 -52.86 15.51 -19.66
N ASP A 54 -53.30 14.59 -20.50
CA ASP A 54 -54.01 13.39 -20.09
C ASP A 54 -53.02 12.25 -19.81
N HIS A 55 -51.97 12.12 -20.64
CA HIS A 55 -50.94 11.10 -20.45
C HIS A 55 -50.20 11.24 -19.11
N LYS A 56 -49.89 12.47 -18.67
CA LYS A 56 -49.21 12.69 -17.37
C LYS A 56 -50.03 12.22 -16.16
N ALA A 57 -51.35 12.04 -16.29
CA ALA A 57 -52.17 11.45 -15.23
C ALA A 57 -51.86 9.95 -15.03
N LEU A 58 -51.38 9.25 -16.07
CA LEU A 58 -50.88 7.88 -15.95
C LEU A 58 -49.57 7.82 -15.16
N HIS A 59 -48.73 8.86 -15.20
CA HIS A 59 -47.53 8.91 -14.35
C HIS A 59 -47.92 8.98 -12.87
N LYS A 60 -48.92 9.81 -12.53
CA LYS A 60 -49.43 9.87 -11.15
C LYS A 60 -50.03 8.53 -10.72
N LYS A 61 -50.90 7.92 -11.54
CA LYS A 61 -51.43 6.57 -11.25
C LYS A 61 -50.33 5.50 -11.14
N ALA A 62 -49.26 5.56 -11.93
CA ALA A 62 -48.15 4.62 -11.87
C ALA A 62 -47.24 4.85 -10.65
N GLN A 63 -47.08 6.10 -10.19
CA GLN A 63 -46.41 6.43 -8.94
C GLN A 63 -47.25 6.00 -7.73
N ASP A 64 -48.56 6.26 -7.75
CA ASP A 64 -49.50 5.82 -6.71
C ASP A 64 -49.55 4.28 -6.64
N ALA A 65 -49.55 3.58 -7.79
CA ALA A 65 -49.49 2.12 -7.91
C ALA A 65 -48.11 1.50 -7.62
N GLN A 66 -47.06 2.32 -7.48
CA GLN A 66 -45.77 1.88 -6.93
C GLN A 66 -45.75 1.91 -5.38
N SER A 67 -46.84 2.36 -4.74
CA SER A 67 -47.05 2.06 -3.31
C SER A 67 -47.27 0.55 -3.13
N PRO A 68 -46.45 -0.16 -2.35
CA PRO A 68 -46.62 -1.60 -2.17
C PRO A 68 -47.92 -1.88 -1.40
N ALA A 69 -48.62 -2.96 -1.77
CA ALA A 69 -49.91 -3.38 -1.23
C ALA A 69 -49.85 -3.93 0.22
N ALA A 70 -49.01 -3.35 1.07
CA ALA A 70 -48.66 -3.86 2.41
C ALA A 70 -48.77 -2.81 3.53
N GLY A 71 -49.14 -1.55 3.25
CA GLY A 71 -49.33 -0.51 4.26
C GLY A 71 -48.03 0.13 4.81
N PHE A 72 -46.88 -0.21 4.24
CA PHE A 72 -45.60 0.39 4.61
C PHE A 72 -45.37 1.76 3.96
N HIS A 73 -44.73 2.69 4.69
CA HIS A 73 -44.47 4.06 4.24
C HIS A 73 -43.16 4.62 4.82
N ASN A 74 -42.69 5.73 4.25
CA ASN A 74 -41.60 6.54 4.81
C ASN A 74 -42.22 7.64 5.71
N PRO A 75 -41.89 7.71 7.02
CA PRO A 75 -42.44 8.71 7.94
C PRO A 75 -41.89 10.13 7.72
N PHE A 76 -40.75 10.28 7.03
CA PHE A 76 -40.11 11.57 6.76
C PHE A 76 -39.96 11.82 5.25
N PRO A 77 -41.05 12.00 4.49
CA PRO A 77 -41.01 12.18 3.03
C PRO A 77 -40.38 13.50 2.59
N GLY A 78 -40.36 14.51 3.48
CA GLY A 78 -39.71 15.81 3.23
C GLY A 78 -38.23 15.89 3.64
N PHE A 79 -37.66 14.82 4.19
CA PHE A 79 -36.25 14.80 4.59
C PHE A 79 -35.34 14.49 3.38
N SER A 80 -34.22 15.21 3.27
CA SER A 80 -33.26 15.03 2.18
C SER A 80 -32.22 13.97 2.53
N TYR A 81 -32.57 12.71 2.28
CA TYR A 81 -31.68 11.56 2.47
C TYR A 81 -30.41 11.65 1.61
N THR A 82 -29.27 11.28 2.20
CA THR A 82 -27.95 11.34 1.55
C THR A 82 -27.72 10.20 0.55
N GLY A 83 -28.20 8.99 0.85
CA GLY A 83 -28.02 7.80 0.02
C GLY A 83 -29.33 7.18 -0.51
N SER A 84 -29.34 5.85 -0.59
CA SER A 84 -30.41 5.00 -1.15
C SER A 84 -31.33 4.35 -0.10
N VAL A 85 -30.86 4.16 1.12
CA VAL A 85 -31.58 3.54 2.24
C VAL A 85 -32.68 4.48 2.73
N ARG A 86 -33.87 3.94 3.01
CA ARG A 86 -35.04 4.68 3.49
C ARG A 86 -35.68 3.93 4.67
N PRO A 87 -36.25 4.65 5.64
CA PRO A 87 -37.00 4.04 6.74
C PRO A 87 -38.33 3.47 6.24
N VAL A 88 -38.71 2.29 6.73
CA VAL A 88 -39.89 1.52 6.30
C VAL A 88 -40.81 1.25 7.51
N TYR A 89 -41.80 2.14 7.69
CA TYR A 89 -42.71 2.21 8.83
C TYR A 89 -44.11 1.67 8.49
N PRO A 90 -44.96 1.35 9.48
CA PRO A 90 -44.74 1.45 10.92
C PRO A 90 -43.72 0.42 11.43
N LEU A 91 -42.94 0.77 12.46
CA LEU A 91 -42.09 -0.22 13.15
C LEU A 91 -42.97 -1.28 13.82
N SER A 92 -42.51 -2.54 13.86
CA SER A 92 -43.19 -3.57 14.66
C SER A 92 -43.15 -3.20 16.15
N ALA A 93 -44.16 -3.68 16.89
CA ALA A 93 -44.34 -3.33 18.29
C ALA A 93 -43.10 -3.63 19.15
N LYS A 94 -42.80 -2.72 20.10
CA LYS A 94 -41.67 -2.86 21.00
C LYS A 94 -41.76 -4.17 21.80
N ARG A 95 -40.72 -4.99 21.71
CA ARG A 95 -40.65 -6.30 22.36
C ARG A 95 -40.47 -6.18 23.88
N THR A 96 -40.94 -7.17 24.63
CA THR A 96 -41.01 -7.13 26.10
C THR A 96 -40.12 -8.18 26.74
N VAL A 97 -39.28 -7.75 27.68
CA VAL A 97 -38.42 -8.63 28.47
C VAL A 97 -39.15 -9.07 29.75
N PRO A 98 -39.12 -10.36 30.14
CA PRO A 98 -39.72 -10.86 31.39
C PRO A 98 -39.15 -10.19 32.65
N LYS A 99 -40.02 -9.63 33.49
CA LYS A 99 -39.66 -8.92 34.74
C LYS A 99 -38.85 -9.73 35.76
N SER A 100 -38.76 -11.05 35.61
CA SER A 100 -37.96 -11.94 36.45
C SER A 100 -36.46 -11.85 36.17
N ILE A 101 -36.06 -11.29 35.03
CA ILE A 101 -34.65 -11.08 34.66
C ILE A 101 -34.18 -9.76 35.28
N PRO A 102 -32.94 -9.63 35.80
CA PRO A 102 -32.39 -8.33 36.20
C PRO A 102 -32.34 -7.37 35.00
N HIS A 103 -32.83 -6.14 35.17
CA HIS A 103 -32.85 -5.10 34.14
C HIS A 103 -31.87 -3.96 34.48
N PRO A 104 -31.30 -3.24 33.49
CA PRO A 104 -30.63 -1.97 33.70
C PRO A 104 -31.62 -0.85 34.08
N ASP A 105 -31.13 0.23 34.69
CA ASP A 105 -31.99 1.26 35.33
C ASP A 105 -32.86 2.07 34.35
N TRP A 106 -32.47 2.13 33.07
CA TRP A 106 -33.25 2.74 32.00
C TRP A 106 -34.39 1.87 31.46
N SER A 107 -34.47 0.58 31.78
CA SER A 107 -35.43 -0.32 31.12
C SER A 107 -36.89 0.13 31.21
N GLU A 108 -37.31 0.73 32.33
CA GLU A 108 -38.66 1.32 32.46
C GLU A 108 -38.73 2.76 31.93
N THR A 109 -37.80 3.62 32.37
CA THR A 109 -37.91 5.09 32.18
C THR A 109 -37.30 5.61 30.88
N GLY A 110 -36.50 4.78 30.20
CA GLY A 110 -35.63 5.15 29.08
C GLY A 110 -34.44 6.02 29.46
N ILE A 111 -34.24 6.35 30.74
CA ILE A 111 -33.22 7.29 31.20
C ILE A 111 -32.16 6.53 32.01
N PRO A 112 -30.89 6.47 31.54
CA PRO A 112 -29.79 5.91 32.32
C PRO A 112 -29.42 6.91 33.43
N LYS A 113 -29.77 6.60 34.69
CA LYS A 113 -29.58 7.55 35.81
C LYS A 113 -28.22 7.38 36.47
N ALA A 114 -27.69 6.16 36.45
CA ALA A 114 -26.37 5.85 36.99
C ALA A 114 -25.26 6.49 36.12
N GLU A 115 -25.26 6.24 34.80
CA GLU A 115 -24.40 6.93 33.80
C GLU A 115 -24.35 8.45 33.95
N ARG A 116 -25.51 9.10 34.09
CA ARG A 116 -25.62 10.56 34.22
C ARG A 116 -24.97 11.13 35.49
N ARG A 117 -24.59 10.28 36.44
CA ARG A 117 -23.88 10.63 37.69
C ARG A 117 -22.39 10.29 37.66
N LEU A 118 -21.89 9.64 36.61
CA LEU A 118 -20.48 9.25 36.51
C LEU A 118 -19.55 10.46 36.43
N ASN A 119 -18.42 10.37 37.14
CA ASN A 119 -17.36 11.36 37.00
C ASN A 119 -16.56 11.08 35.72
N ARG A 120 -16.64 11.99 34.75
CA ARG A 120 -15.97 11.91 33.43
C ARG A 120 -14.45 11.76 33.47
N SER A 121 -13.79 12.00 34.60
CA SER A 121 -12.34 11.82 34.75
C SER A 121 -11.91 10.57 35.54
N LYS A 122 -12.86 9.77 36.06
CA LYS A 122 -12.55 8.58 36.87
C LYS A 122 -12.85 7.32 36.07
N ILE A 123 -11.81 6.55 35.80
CA ILE A 123 -11.89 5.22 35.15
C ILE A 123 -12.04 4.17 36.25
N GLU A 124 -13.00 3.26 36.12
CA GLU A 124 -13.12 2.09 37.00
C GLU A 124 -12.04 1.05 36.66
N LEU A 125 -11.48 0.40 37.68
CA LEU A 125 -10.61 -0.76 37.54
C LEU A 125 -11.37 -1.95 38.11
N LEU A 126 -11.63 -2.95 37.27
CA LEU A 126 -12.41 -4.12 37.62
C LEU A 126 -11.62 -5.05 38.54
N ASP A 127 -12.23 -5.46 39.66
CA ASP A 127 -11.73 -6.57 40.48
C ASP A 127 -11.87 -7.92 39.75
N GLU A 128 -11.26 -8.98 40.27
CA GLU A 128 -11.27 -10.31 39.63
C GLU A 128 -12.70 -10.84 39.38
N LYS A 129 -13.63 -10.53 40.29
CA LYS A 129 -15.03 -10.96 40.19
C LYS A 129 -15.75 -10.20 39.07
N ALA A 130 -15.50 -8.91 38.94
CA ALA A 130 -16.04 -8.06 37.89
C ALA A 130 -15.44 -8.43 36.51
N GLN A 131 -14.15 -8.75 36.45
CA GLN A 131 -13.50 -9.26 35.23
C GLN A 131 -14.13 -10.59 34.76
N GLU A 132 -14.42 -11.52 35.69
CA GLU A 132 -15.04 -12.79 35.33
C GLU A 132 -16.51 -12.62 34.90
N ALA A 133 -17.24 -11.69 35.53
CA ALA A 133 -18.58 -11.31 35.07
C ALA A 133 -18.54 -10.69 33.66
N MET A 134 -17.57 -9.83 33.37
CA MET A 134 -17.33 -9.28 32.02
C MET A 134 -17.03 -10.38 30.99
N ARG A 135 -16.11 -11.33 31.26
CA ARG A 135 -15.87 -12.50 30.39
C ARG A 135 -17.15 -13.26 30.08
N LYS A 136 -17.97 -13.50 31.11
CA LYS A 136 -19.23 -14.23 31.01
C LYS A 136 -20.26 -13.48 30.13
N VAL A 137 -20.48 -12.18 30.35
CA VAL A 137 -21.42 -11.41 29.53
C VAL A 137 -20.90 -11.20 28.10
N CYS A 138 -19.59 -10.99 27.90
CA CYS A 138 -19.00 -10.86 26.57
C CYS A 138 -19.09 -12.14 25.74
N ARG A 139 -18.88 -13.31 26.34
CA ARG A 139 -19.10 -14.61 25.67
C ARG A 139 -20.57 -14.78 25.26
N LEU A 140 -21.51 -14.46 26.14
CA LEU A 140 -22.94 -14.52 25.84
C LEU A 140 -23.33 -13.54 24.73
N SER A 141 -22.72 -12.36 24.64
CA SER A 141 -22.98 -11.39 23.58
C SER A 141 -22.45 -11.88 22.22
N ARG A 142 -21.25 -12.48 22.21
CA ARG A 142 -20.70 -13.18 21.04
C ARG A 142 -21.63 -14.29 20.55
N GLU A 143 -22.20 -15.10 21.44
CA GLU A 143 -23.18 -16.13 21.07
C GLU A 143 -24.43 -15.52 20.40
N VAL A 144 -24.93 -14.37 20.89
CA VAL A 144 -26.08 -13.66 20.28
C VAL A 144 -25.73 -13.10 18.90
N LEU A 145 -24.60 -12.41 18.75
CA LEU A 145 -24.14 -11.90 17.44
C LEU A 145 -23.97 -13.05 16.43
N ASP A 146 -23.36 -14.15 16.85
CA ASP A 146 -23.15 -15.32 15.99
C ASP A 146 -24.50 -15.93 15.53
N ILE A 147 -25.53 -15.98 16.40
CA ILE A 147 -26.88 -16.41 16.04
C ILE A 147 -27.51 -15.47 15.00
N MET A 148 -27.38 -14.15 15.18
CA MET A 148 -27.89 -13.17 14.21
C MET A 148 -27.17 -13.24 12.86
N ALA A 149 -25.84 -13.36 12.88
CA ALA A 149 -24.99 -13.43 11.70
C ALA A 149 -25.34 -14.62 10.79
N ALA A 150 -25.81 -15.73 11.37
CA ALA A 150 -26.30 -16.89 10.62
C ALA A 150 -27.57 -16.61 9.79
N GLU A 151 -28.36 -15.60 10.17
CA GLU A 151 -29.63 -15.26 9.51
C GLU A 151 -29.48 -14.18 8.42
N VAL A 152 -28.30 -13.57 8.26
CA VAL A 152 -28.03 -12.55 7.24
C VAL A 152 -28.04 -13.15 5.82
N ARG A 153 -29.06 -12.81 5.04
CA ARG A 153 -29.23 -13.20 3.63
C ARG A 153 -30.13 -12.21 2.87
N PRO A 154 -30.06 -12.12 1.54
CA PRO A 154 -31.05 -11.38 0.76
C PRO A 154 -32.48 -11.86 1.07
N GLY A 155 -33.42 -10.93 1.23
CA GLY A 155 -34.84 -11.23 1.45
C GLY A 155 -35.33 -11.21 2.92
N VAL A 156 -34.44 -11.11 3.92
CA VAL A 156 -34.86 -10.88 5.33
C VAL A 156 -34.97 -9.38 5.63
N THR A 157 -35.80 -8.99 6.59
CA THR A 157 -35.86 -7.60 7.08
C THR A 157 -34.90 -7.36 8.24
N THR A 158 -34.54 -6.11 8.49
CA THR A 158 -33.79 -5.71 9.70
C THR A 158 -34.61 -5.97 10.97
N ASP A 159 -35.93 -5.74 10.96
CA ASP A 159 -36.84 -6.08 12.07
C ASP A 159 -36.89 -7.58 12.40
N TYR A 160 -36.67 -8.45 11.40
CA TYR A 160 -36.51 -9.90 11.64
C TYR A 160 -35.18 -10.22 12.33
N LEU A 161 -34.10 -9.51 12.01
CA LEU A 161 -32.83 -9.66 12.73
C LEU A 161 -32.94 -9.15 14.19
N ASP A 162 -33.71 -8.10 14.44
CA ASP A 162 -34.09 -7.69 15.81
C ASP A 162 -34.93 -8.76 16.54
N GLU A 163 -35.86 -9.43 15.86
CA GLU A 163 -36.58 -10.58 16.43
C GLU A 163 -35.63 -11.71 16.84
N VAL A 164 -34.68 -12.05 15.96
CA VAL A 164 -33.65 -13.08 16.22
C VAL A 164 -32.78 -12.68 17.41
N CYS A 165 -32.31 -11.43 17.47
CA CYS A 165 -31.55 -10.90 18.61
C CYS A 165 -32.32 -11.02 19.93
N HIS A 166 -33.55 -10.49 19.95
CA HIS A 166 -34.38 -10.45 21.14
C HIS A 166 -34.69 -11.86 21.67
N LYS A 167 -34.97 -12.80 20.76
CA LYS A 167 -35.20 -14.21 21.11
C LYS A 167 -33.94 -14.92 21.57
N ALA A 168 -32.79 -14.66 20.97
CA ALA A 168 -31.51 -15.18 21.45
C ALA A 168 -31.17 -14.68 22.87
N CYS A 169 -31.59 -13.46 23.22
CA CYS A 169 -31.47 -12.92 24.58
C CYS A 169 -32.45 -13.61 25.56
N VAL A 170 -33.74 -13.66 25.21
CA VAL A 170 -34.85 -13.94 26.13
C VAL A 170 -35.41 -15.38 26.04
N GLU A 171 -35.54 -15.94 24.84
CA GLU A 171 -36.28 -17.18 24.55
C GLU A 171 -35.34 -18.38 24.30
N ARG A 172 -34.66 -18.87 25.35
CA ARG A 172 -33.79 -20.07 25.27
C ARG A 172 -34.56 -21.41 25.14
N ASN A 173 -35.62 -21.43 24.34
CA ASN A 173 -36.30 -22.66 23.89
C ASN A 173 -36.81 -22.58 22.43
N VAL A 174 -36.32 -21.60 21.64
CA VAL A 174 -36.63 -21.52 20.21
C VAL A 174 -35.91 -22.65 19.47
N ARG A 175 -36.69 -23.60 18.97
CA ARG A 175 -36.26 -24.47 17.86
C ARG A 175 -35.92 -23.58 16.65
N VAL A 176 -34.65 -23.26 16.45
CA VAL A 176 -34.16 -22.81 15.15
C VAL A 176 -34.33 -23.99 14.19
N THR A 177 -35.42 -23.95 13.43
CA THR A 177 -35.77 -25.02 12.50
C THR A 177 -34.89 -24.86 11.26
N TYR A 178 -33.65 -25.35 11.34
CA TYR A 178 -32.71 -25.40 10.22
C TYR A 178 -33.40 -26.02 9.00
N TYR A 179 -33.72 -25.20 8.00
CA TYR A 179 -34.34 -25.65 6.75
C TYR A 179 -33.25 -26.23 5.82
N HIS A 180 -32.60 -27.31 6.28
CA HIS A 180 -31.52 -27.98 5.57
C HIS A 180 -32.08 -29.15 4.74
N PRO A 181 -31.86 -29.22 3.42
CA PRO A 181 -32.44 -30.25 2.56
C PRO A 181 -31.66 -31.57 2.63
N SER A 182 -31.79 -32.34 3.72
CA SER A 182 -31.61 -33.81 3.72
C SER A 182 -32.02 -34.44 5.07
N ARG A 183 -32.54 -35.68 5.02
CA ARG A 183 -33.01 -36.40 6.23
C ARG A 183 -31.89 -36.95 7.11
N LEU A 184 -30.67 -37.12 6.60
CA LEU A 184 -29.62 -37.93 7.24
C LEU A 184 -28.83 -37.17 8.33
N THR A 185 -28.64 -35.86 8.18
CA THR A 185 -27.87 -35.03 9.15
C THR A 185 -28.63 -34.70 10.44
N ARG A 186 -29.95 -34.99 10.49
CA ARG A 186 -30.81 -34.71 11.65
C ARG A 186 -30.44 -35.49 12.92
N PHE A 187 -29.71 -36.60 12.80
CA PHE A 187 -29.39 -37.48 13.93
C PHE A 187 -28.02 -37.19 14.58
N LEU A 188 -27.08 -36.59 13.85
CA LEU A 188 -25.74 -36.25 14.35
C LEU A 188 -25.67 -34.84 14.93
N SER A 189 -26.36 -33.88 14.30
CA SER A 189 -26.43 -32.49 14.81
C SER A 189 -27.17 -32.41 16.15
N SER A 190 -28.06 -33.36 16.44
CA SER A 190 -28.81 -33.43 17.69
C SER A 190 -28.05 -33.98 18.90
N LEU A 191 -26.80 -34.46 18.76
CA LEU A 191 -25.99 -34.91 19.90
C LEU A 191 -24.93 -33.90 20.35
N LEU A 192 -24.49 -32.99 19.47
CA LEU A 192 -23.42 -32.03 19.76
C LEU A 192 -23.91 -30.69 20.32
N MET A 193 -25.20 -30.38 20.21
CA MET A 193 -25.78 -29.07 20.54
C MET A 193 -26.55 -29.06 21.88
N TYR A 194 -26.12 -29.88 22.85
CA TYR A 194 -26.82 -30.12 24.13
C TYR A 194 -26.01 -29.76 25.39
N ARG A 195 -25.00 -28.90 25.30
CA ARG A 195 -24.28 -28.38 26.48
C ARG A 195 -24.40 -26.85 26.61
N LEU A 196 -24.98 -26.44 27.73
CA LEU A 196 -24.78 -25.16 28.43
C LEU A 196 -25.35 -23.88 27.78
N LEU A 197 -26.66 -23.66 27.96
CA LEU A 197 -27.31 -22.33 27.83
C LEU A 197 -28.29 -22.11 29.00
N GLU A 198 -27.77 -22.02 30.23
CA GLU A 198 -28.57 -21.95 31.48
C GLU A 198 -29.02 -20.52 31.88
N LEU A 199 -28.66 -19.47 31.11
CA LEU A 199 -28.71 -18.08 31.58
C LEU A 199 -29.45 -17.17 30.59
N VAL A 200 -30.43 -16.41 31.09
CA VAL A 200 -31.20 -15.42 30.32
C VAL A 200 -30.55 -14.03 30.44
N VAL A 201 -30.60 -13.22 29.38
CA VAL A 201 -29.94 -11.91 29.29
C VAL A 201 -30.91 -10.84 28.75
N VAL A 202 -30.59 -9.56 28.97
CA VAL A 202 -31.40 -8.42 28.50
C VAL A 202 -30.65 -7.70 27.36
N PRO A 203 -31.29 -7.37 26.22
CA PRO A 203 -30.66 -6.52 25.21
C PRO A 203 -30.52 -5.08 25.73
N SER A 204 -29.30 -4.57 25.88
CA SER A 204 -29.02 -3.24 26.47
C SER A 204 -29.64 -2.07 25.70
N PRO A 205 -29.66 -2.05 24.35
CA PRO A 205 -30.26 -0.95 23.59
C PRO A 205 -31.75 -0.76 23.84
N LEU A 206 -32.48 -1.79 24.31
CA LEU A 206 -33.92 -1.73 24.44
C LEU A 206 -34.36 -0.68 25.48
N ASN A 207 -35.04 0.36 25.00
CA ASN A 207 -35.41 1.57 25.74
C ASN A 207 -34.25 2.53 26.07
N TYR A 208 -32.99 2.24 25.77
CA TYR A 208 -31.88 3.13 26.11
C TYR A 208 -32.04 4.50 25.43
N ASN A 209 -32.14 5.59 26.21
CA ASN A 209 -32.56 6.93 25.73
C ASN A 209 -33.81 6.91 24.82
N HIS A 210 -34.73 5.98 25.04
CA HIS A 210 -35.93 5.67 24.25
C HIS A 210 -35.70 4.99 22.88
N PHE A 211 -34.55 4.35 22.65
CA PHE A 211 -34.35 3.50 21.47
C PHE A 211 -35.40 2.37 21.40
N PRO A 212 -36.05 2.14 20.24
CA PRO A 212 -37.25 1.31 20.16
C PRO A 212 -37.01 -0.21 20.00
N LYS A 213 -35.76 -0.63 19.76
CA LYS A 213 -35.39 -2.00 19.34
C LYS A 213 -34.28 -2.59 20.23
N SER A 214 -33.90 -3.84 19.96
CA SER A 214 -33.00 -4.65 20.80
C SER A 214 -31.54 -4.63 20.32
N VAL A 215 -31.29 -4.08 19.12
CA VAL A 215 -30.03 -4.14 18.35
C VAL A 215 -30.04 -2.98 17.35
N CYS A 216 -28.88 -2.44 16.98
CA CYS A 216 -28.77 -1.56 15.82
C CYS A 216 -28.46 -2.39 14.55
N THR A 217 -29.06 -2.01 13.43
CA THR A 217 -28.84 -2.63 12.11
C THR A 217 -28.49 -1.56 11.09
N SER A 218 -27.20 -1.34 10.87
CA SER A 218 -26.70 -0.22 10.06
C SER A 218 -26.35 -0.71 8.66
N VAL A 219 -27.19 -0.35 7.66
CA VAL A 219 -27.06 -0.83 6.28
C VAL A 219 -26.42 0.22 5.36
N ASN A 220 -25.46 -0.21 4.54
CA ASN A 220 -24.79 0.59 3.51
C ASN A 220 -24.22 1.93 4.01
N GLU A 221 -24.87 3.06 3.74
CA GLU A 221 -24.44 4.41 4.14
C GLU A 221 -24.80 4.80 5.58
N VAL A 222 -25.50 3.92 6.32
CA VAL A 222 -25.74 4.11 7.75
C VAL A 222 -24.44 3.85 8.51
N VAL A 223 -23.99 4.88 9.22
CA VAL A 223 -22.74 4.95 9.99
C VAL A 223 -22.87 4.09 11.25
N CYS A 224 -23.90 4.34 12.05
CA CYS A 224 -24.27 3.60 13.25
C CYS A 224 -25.75 3.83 13.61
N HIS A 225 -26.23 3.12 14.64
CA HIS A 225 -27.56 3.31 15.26
C HIS A 225 -28.78 3.19 14.32
N GLY A 226 -28.66 2.48 13.19
CA GLY A 226 -29.80 2.23 12.31
C GLY A 226 -30.91 1.44 13.02
N ILE A 227 -32.13 1.99 13.07
CA ILE A 227 -33.28 1.35 13.72
C ILE A 227 -33.78 0.15 12.88
N PRO A 228 -33.88 -1.07 13.44
CA PRO A 228 -34.53 -2.21 12.79
C PRO A 228 -35.98 -1.94 12.36
N ASP A 229 -36.29 -2.18 11.09
CA ASP A 229 -37.56 -1.83 10.43
C ASP A 229 -37.94 -2.86 9.33
N HIS A 230 -38.96 -2.56 8.52
CA HIS A 230 -39.40 -3.46 7.46
C HIS A 230 -38.56 -3.39 6.17
N ARG A 231 -37.37 -2.76 6.18
CA ARG A 231 -36.46 -2.76 5.03
C ARG A 231 -35.91 -4.17 4.79
N VAL A 232 -36.21 -4.72 3.62
CA VAL A 232 -35.65 -5.99 3.14
C VAL A 232 -34.19 -5.80 2.73
N LEU A 233 -33.30 -6.67 3.20
CA LEU A 233 -31.89 -6.73 2.79
C LEU A 233 -31.76 -7.27 1.35
N LEU A 234 -30.95 -6.61 0.53
CA LEU A 234 -30.77 -6.88 -0.90
C LEU A 234 -29.41 -7.52 -1.20
N ASP A 235 -29.33 -8.35 -2.24
CA ASP A 235 -28.05 -8.87 -2.75
C ASP A 235 -27.20 -7.71 -3.30
N GLY A 236 -26.14 -7.35 -2.58
CA GLY A 236 -25.36 -6.13 -2.80
C GLY A 236 -25.30 -5.18 -1.60
N ASP A 237 -26.13 -5.37 -0.58
CA ASP A 237 -26.05 -4.61 0.68
C ASP A 237 -24.85 -5.08 1.54
N ILE A 238 -24.38 -4.18 2.41
CA ILE A 238 -23.60 -4.53 3.59
C ILE A 238 -24.38 -4.09 4.83
N VAL A 239 -24.32 -4.88 5.91
CA VAL A 239 -25.06 -4.61 7.15
C VAL A 239 -24.17 -4.84 8.36
N ASN A 240 -24.00 -3.82 9.19
CA ASN A 240 -23.46 -3.96 10.54
C ASN A 240 -24.59 -4.38 11.51
N LEU A 241 -24.27 -5.34 12.38
CA LEU A 241 -25.13 -5.79 13.46
C LEU A 241 -24.44 -5.53 14.79
N ASP A 242 -25.11 -4.77 15.66
CA ASP A 242 -24.53 -4.15 16.83
C ASP A 242 -25.21 -4.63 18.13
N VAL A 243 -24.53 -5.52 18.84
CA VAL A 243 -25.12 -6.42 19.83
C VAL A 243 -24.55 -6.15 21.21
N SER A 244 -25.31 -5.36 21.96
CA SER A 244 -25.04 -5.11 23.38
C SER A 244 -26.03 -5.84 24.28
N ILE A 245 -25.52 -6.59 25.26
CA ILE A 245 -26.38 -7.29 26.25
C ILE A 245 -25.97 -6.97 27.69
N TYR A 246 -26.93 -7.12 28.60
CA TYR A 246 -26.80 -6.96 30.03
C TYR A 246 -27.03 -8.29 30.75
N HIS A 247 -26.10 -8.62 31.66
CA HIS A 247 -26.20 -9.79 32.53
C HIS A 247 -25.46 -9.54 33.85
N GLU A 248 -26.09 -9.91 34.98
CA GLU A 248 -25.48 -9.86 36.33
C GLU A 248 -24.87 -8.52 36.77
N GLY A 249 -25.34 -7.40 36.21
CA GLY A 249 -24.84 -6.05 36.53
C GLY A 249 -23.77 -5.51 35.57
N TYR A 250 -23.50 -6.21 34.47
CA TYR A 250 -22.46 -5.85 33.50
C TYR A 250 -23.02 -5.82 32.08
N HIS A 251 -22.44 -4.94 31.26
CA HIS A 251 -22.72 -4.84 29.84
C HIS A 251 -21.58 -5.45 29.03
N ALA A 252 -21.89 -6.05 27.89
CA ALA A 252 -20.92 -6.38 26.85
C ALA A 252 -21.35 -5.76 25.53
N ASP A 253 -20.37 -5.33 24.74
CA ASP A 253 -20.57 -4.77 23.41
C ASP A 253 -19.66 -5.39 22.35
N LEU A 254 -20.25 -5.60 21.17
CA LEU A 254 -19.55 -5.99 19.95
C LEU A 254 -20.44 -5.79 18.74
N ASN A 255 -19.80 -5.49 17.61
CA ASN A 255 -20.47 -5.39 16.33
C ASN A 255 -19.56 -5.88 15.19
N GLU A 256 -20.18 -6.34 14.10
CA GLU A 256 -19.49 -6.78 12.89
C GLU A 256 -20.29 -6.39 11.65
N THR A 257 -19.60 -5.98 10.58
CA THR A 257 -20.22 -5.76 9.26
C THR A 257 -20.19 -7.02 8.40
N TYR A 258 -21.36 -7.42 7.91
CA TYR A 258 -21.59 -8.58 7.06
C TYR A 258 -21.97 -8.19 5.63
N TYR A 259 -21.63 -9.07 4.70
CA TYR A 259 -21.97 -8.95 3.28
C TYR A 259 -23.31 -9.63 3.01
N VAL A 260 -24.27 -8.93 2.41
CA VAL A 260 -25.57 -9.50 2.02
C VAL A 260 -25.49 -10.03 0.59
N GLY A 261 -25.48 -11.35 0.46
CA GLY A 261 -25.43 -12.04 -0.83
C GLY A 261 -24.03 -12.07 -1.46
N ASP A 262 -23.96 -12.38 -2.75
CA ASP A 262 -22.70 -12.54 -3.48
C ASP A 262 -22.30 -11.27 -4.24
N ARG A 263 -23.24 -10.39 -4.59
CA ARG A 263 -22.92 -9.08 -5.19
C ARG A 263 -22.16 -8.18 -4.22
N ALA A 264 -22.49 -8.20 -2.94
CA ALA A 264 -21.78 -7.45 -1.90
C ALA A 264 -20.30 -7.88 -1.78
N LYS A 265 -20.01 -9.17 -2.00
CA LYS A 265 -18.64 -9.73 -1.98
C LYS A 265 -17.88 -9.47 -3.28
N ALA A 266 -18.60 -9.21 -4.37
CA ALA A 266 -18.04 -8.88 -5.68
C ALA A 266 -17.78 -7.37 -5.84
N ASP A 267 -18.43 -6.52 -5.04
CA ASP A 267 -18.22 -5.07 -4.99
C ASP A 267 -16.87 -4.72 -4.33
N PRO A 268 -15.90 -4.13 -5.07
CA PRO A 268 -14.60 -3.75 -4.52
C PRO A 268 -14.69 -2.72 -3.40
N ASP A 269 -15.70 -1.84 -3.41
CA ASP A 269 -15.85 -0.79 -2.40
C ASP A 269 -16.36 -1.36 -1.08
N SER A 270 -17.35 -2.26 -1.12
CA SER A 270 -17.80 -3.05 0.03
C SER A 270 -16.67 -3.88 0.65
N VAL A 271 -15.92 -4.63 -0.19
CA VAL A 271 -14.78 -5.44 0.30
C VAL A 271 -13.70 -4.54 0.91
N ARG A 272 -13.37 -3.40 0.28
CA ARG A 272 -12.36 -2.48 0.79
C ARG A 272 -12.77 -1.90 2.14
N VAL A 273 -13.98 -1.35 2.28
CA VAL A 273 -14.39 -0.70 3.54
C VAL A 273 -14.51 -1.72 4.67
N ILE A 274 -15.12 -2.88 4.44
CA ILE A 274 -15.28 -3.91 5.49
C ILE A 274 -13.93 -4.44 5.98
N GLU A 275 -13.05 -4.86 5.06
CA GLU A 275 -11.80 -5.49 5.46
C GLU A 275 -10.81 -4.46 6.04
N THR A 276 -10.77 -3.22 5.54
CA THR A 276 -9.95 -2.15 6.14
C THR A 276 -10.46 -1.75 7.53
N THR A 277 -11.78 -1.68 7.77
CA THR A 277 -12.29 -1.37 9.13
C THR A 277 -11.86 -2.44 10.13
N ARG A 278 -11.96 -3.72 9.75
CA ARG A 278 -11.51 -4.84 10.58
C ARG A 278 -10.00 -4.76 10.86
N GLU A 279 -9.19 -4.51 9.83
CA GLU A 279 -7.73 -4.36 9.99
C GLU A 279 -7.37 -3.18 10.90
N CYS A 280 -8.10 -2.07 10.82
CA CYS A 280 -7.92 -0.94 11.74
C CYS A 280 -8.25 -1.30 13.20
N LEU A 281 -9.28 -2.13 13.44
CA LEU A 281 -9.58 -2.65 14.79
C LEU A 281 -8.47 -3.60 15.27
N ASP A 282 -8.09 -4.60 14.48
CA ASP A 282 -7.05 -5.57 14.85
C ASP A 282 -5.72 -4.85 15.20
N LYS A 283 -5.26 -3.91 14.35
CA LYS A 283 -4.05 -3.10 14.61
C LYS A 283 -4.18 -2.16 15.83
N ALA A 284 -5.38 -1.70 16.15
CA ALA A 284 -5.63 -0.92 17.35
C ALA A 284 -5.58 -1.78 18.63
N ILE A 285 -6.01 -3.04 18.55
CA ILE A 285 -5.95 -4.01 19.65
C ILE A 285 -4.50 -4.43 19.93
N GLU A 286 -3.70 -4.69 18.89
CA GLU A 286 -2.29 -5.14 19.02
C GLU A 286 -1.40 -4.20 19.86
N ILE A 287 -1.72 -2.91 19.93
CA ILE A 287 -0.97 -1.92 20.72
C ILE A 287 -1.49 -1.75 22.16
N VAL A 288 -2.58 -2.42 22.55
CA VAL A 288 -3.16 -2.30 23.90
C VAL A 288 -2.36 -3.12 24.91
N LYS A 289 -1.74 -2.42 25.85
CA LYS A 289 -1.00 -2.97 26.99
C LYS A 289 -0.83 -1.89 28.06
N PRO A 290 -0.60 -2.23 29.34
CA PRO A 290 -0.29 -1.25 30.39
C PRO A 290 0.73 -0.19 29.95
N GLY A 291 0.45 1.07 30.25
CA GLY A 291 1.28 2.20 29.81
C GLY A 291 0.97 2.75 28.40
N THR A 292 0.26 2.02 27.53
CA THR A 292 -0.22 2.58 26.26
C THR A 292 -1.18 3.74 26.55
N PRO A 293 -1.03 4.93 25.93
CA PRO A 293 -1.95 6.05 26.12
C PRO A 293 -3.34 5.77 25.52
N ILE A 294 -4.20 5.02 26.24
CA ILE A 294 -5.58 4.89 25.81
C ILE A 294 -6.21 6.24 25.92
N ARG A 295 -6.96 6.55 24.88
CA ARG A 295 -7.87 7.65 24.87
C ARG A 295 -9.27 7.10 24.97
N HIS A 296 -9.54 6.18 25.91
CA HIS A 296 -10.91 5.85 26.32
C HIS A 296 -11.15 4.50 27.16
N GLY A 297 -12.36 3.82 27.20
CA GLY A 297 -12.83 2.59 27.98
C GLY A 297 -14.39 2.14 27.97
N ILE A 298 -14.89 1.19 28.85
CA ILE A 298 -16.29 0.64 29.09
C ILE A 298 -16.37 -0.27 30.36
N HIS A 299 -17.52 -0.45 31.08
CA HIS A 299 -17.65 -1.40 32.23
C HIS A 299 -19.09 -1.73 32.74
N THR A 300 -19.42 -1.36 33.99
CA THR A 300 -20.66 -1.61 34.78
C THR A 300 -21.88 -0.80 34.30
N GLU A 301 -21.63 0.09 33.35
CA GLU A 301 -22.55 1.04 32.73
C GLU A 301 -22.40 0.85 31.21
N PHE A 302 -23.35 1.30 30.40
CA PHE A 302 -23.30 1.03 28.95
C PHE A 302 -22.31 1.98 28.25
N HIS A 303 -22.34 3.28 28.54
CA HIS A 303 -21.39 4.27 28.00
C HIS A 303 -20.65 5.08 29.10
N PRO A 304 -19.94 4.41 30.04
CA PRO A 304 -19.16 5.15 31.01
C PRO A 304 -18.01 5.87 30.31
N PRO A 305 -17.42 6.90 30.94
CA PRO A 305 -16.04 7.19 30.67
C PRO A 305 -15.27 5.92 31.01
N PRO A 306 -14.32 5.49 30.18
CA PRO A 306 -13.66 6.38 29.21
C PRO A 306 -14.24 6.34 27.70
N TRP A 307 -14.35 7.43 26.89
CA TRP A 307 -14.76 7.47 25.42
C TRP A 307 -13.69 7.45 24.25
N ILE A 308 -13.51 6.40 23.44
CA ILE A 308 -12.41 6.27 22.42
C ILE A 308 -12.65 7.02 21.08
N PRO A 309 -11.84 8.04 20.70
CA PRO A 309 -11.93 8.65 19.36
C PRO A 309 -11.01 7.95 18.36
N HIS A 310 -11.60 7.42 17.29
CA HIS A 310 -10.92 6.64 16.23
C HIS A 310 -10.13 7.48 15.20
N TYR A 311 -9.99 8.80 15.42
CA TYR A 311 -9.26 9.71 14.52
C TYR A 311 -7.91 10.19 15.09
N ALA A 312 -6.95 10.44 14.20
CA ALA A 312 -5.60 10.86 14.57
C ALA A 312 -5.55 12.25 15.24
N LYS A 313 -4.58 12.44 16.14
CA LYS A 313 -4.34 13.70 16.89
C LYS A 313 -5.50 14.14 17.81
N ASN A 314 -6.38 13.23 18.21
CA ASN A 314 -7.44 13.52 19.17
C ASN A 314 -6.90 13.87 20.58
N LYS A 315 -7.71 14.58 21.39
CA LYS A 315 -7.28 15.19 22.67
C LYS A 315 -7.74 14.46 23.94
N ALA A 316 -8.30 13.26 23.82
CA ALA A 316 -8.77 12.46 24.96
C ALA A 316 -7.64 12.08 25.94
N VAL A 317 -7.95 11.70 27.18
CA VAL A 317 -6.97 11.66 28.30
C VAL A 317 -7.05 10.35 29.08
N GLY A 318 -6.00 9.53 28.99
CA GLY A 318 -5.91 8.26 29.73
C GLY A 318 -4.62 7.51 29.43
N VAL A 319 -4.42 6.40 30.16
CA VAL A 319 -3.33 5.42 30.00
C VAL A 319 -3.86 4.06 30.43
N CYS A 320 -3.51 3.00 29.69
CA CYS A 320 -3.81 1.61 30.04
C CYS A 320 -3.33 1.27 31.44
N LYS A 321 -4.23 0.69 32.24
CA LYS A 321 -3.90 0.00 33.49
C LYS A 321 -4.58 -1.37 33.49
N PRO A 322 -3.97 -2.39 34.11
CA PRO A 322 -4.62 -3.67 34.33
C PRO A 322 -5.99 -3.50 34.99
N GLY A 323 -6.97 -4.30 34.58
CA GLY A 323 -8.35 -4.23 35.06
C GLY A 323 -9.21 -3.15 34.39
N MET A 324 -8.69 -2.32 33.48
CA MET A 324 -9.53 -1.46 32.62
C MET A 324 -10.20 -2.29 31.52
N ALA A 325 -11.48 -2.05 31.24
CA ALA A 325 -12.15 -2.54 30.03
C ALA A 325 -12.51 -1.38 29.07
N PHE A 326 -12.58 -1.64 27.75
CA PHE A 326 -13.07 -0.73 26.69
C PHE A 326 -13.84 -1.46 25.60
N THR A 327 -14.65 -0.71 24.83
CA THR A 327 -14.82 -0.97 23.40
C THR A 327 -13.74 -0.24 22.58
N ILE A 328 -13.27 -0.85 21.48
CA ILE A 328 -12.70 -0.11 20.34
C ILE A 328 -13.62 -0.45 19.16
N GLU A 329 -14.16 0.58 18.51
CA GLU A 329 -15.32 0.47 17.60
C GLU A 329 -15.17 1.33 16.32
N PRO A 330 -14.04 1.26 15.58
CA PRO A 330 -13.79 2.14 14.44
C PRO A 330 -14.87 2.00 13.37
N ILE A 331 -15.41 3.15 12.95
CA ILE A 331 -16.25 3.27 11.75
C ILE A 331 -15.40 3.90 10.64
N LEU A 332 -15.34 3.28 9.47
CA LEU A 332 -14.75 3.87 8.26
C LEU A 332 -15.80 4.09 7.18
N THR A 333 -15.58 5.13 6.39
CA THR A 333 -16.40 5.51 5.24
C THR A 333 -15.61 5.30 3.93
N VAL A 334 -16.28 4.86 2.86
CA VAL A 334 -15.75 4.95 1.48
C VAL A 334 -15.67 6.43 1.03
N GLY A 335 -16.49 7.27 1.64
CA GLY A 335 -16.66 8.68 1.36
C GLY A 335 -16.09 9.62 2.40
N ALA A 336 -16.68 10.80 2.45
CA ALA A 336 -16.35 11.84 3.41
C ALA A 336 -16.72 11.42 4.86
N PRO A 337 -15.94 11.83 5.88
CA PRO A 337 -16.15 11.42 7.27
C PRO A 337 -17.24 12.22 8.01
N GLN A 338 -17.91 13.16 7.34
CA GLN A 338 -19.01 13.93 7.92
C GLN A 338 -20.32 13.14 7.90
N GLU A 339 -21.14 13.37 8.92
CA GLU A 339 -22.30 12.56 9.26
C GLU A 339 -23.58 13.40 9.30
N VAL A 340 -24.73 12.75 9.13
CA VAL A 340 -26.07 13.36 9.10
C VAL A 340 -27.05 12.46 9.84
N TYR A 341 -27.63 12.99 10.92
CA TYR A 341 -28.70 12.34 11.67
C TYR A 341 -30.05 12.43 10.95
N TRP A 342 -30.82 11.34 10.99
CA TRP A 342 -32.20 11.31 10.52
C TRP A 342 -33.18 11.90 11.56
N PRO A 343 -34.41 12.27 11.16
CA PRO A 343 -35.42 12.81 12.07
C PRO A 343 -35.95 11.83 13.12
N ASP A 344 -35.52 10.56 13.10
CA ASP A 344 -35.76 9.59 14.18
C ASP A 344 -34.88 9.83 15.43
N ASN A 345 -33.88 10.72 15.33
CA ASN A 345 -32.87 11.05 16.36
C ASN A 345 -31.83 9.96 16.65
N TRP A 346 -31.77 8.91 15.82
CA TRP A 346 -30.88 7.77 16.01
C TRP A 346 -30.06 7.46 14.77
N THR A 347 -30.71 7.20 13.64
CA THR A 347 -30.06 6.71 12.43
C THR A 347 -29.08 7.75 11.92
N ASN A 348 -27.80 7.41 11.94
CA ASN A 348 -26.71 8.28 11.49
C ASN A 348 -26.22 7.83 10.11
N THR A 349 -26.02 8.74 9.17
CA THR A 349 -25.64 8.43 7.78
C THR A 349 -24.48 9.27 7.26
N THR A 350 -23.70 8.75 6.32
CA THR A 350 -22.65 9.52 5.65
C THR A 350 -23.25 10.69 4.86
N VAL A 351 -22.58 11.85 4.87
CA VAL A 351 -23.05 13.05 4.18
C VAL A 351 -23.16 12.89 2.66
N ASP A 352 -22.35 12.01 2.06
CA ASP A 352 -22.26 11.77 0.62
C ASP A 352 -22.97 10.49 0.15
N GLY A 353 -23.68 9.81 1.06
CA GLY A 353 -24.45 8.60 0.76
C GLY A 353 -23.59 7.39 0.39
N ARG A 354 -22.28 7.42 0.66
CA ARG A 354 -21.36 6.29 0.43
C ARG A 354 -21.36 5.33 1.61
N ARG A 355 -20.98 4.08 1.32
CA ARG A 355 -20.94 2.98 2.29
C ARG A 355 -20.01 3.26 3.48
N SER A 356 -20.44 2.81 4.65
CA SER A 356 -19.68 2.73 5.89
C SER A 356 -19.60 1.28 6.39
N ALA A 357 -18.58 0.98 7.19
CA ALA A 357 -18.49 -0.28 7.92
C ALA A 357 -17.90 -0.04 9.31
N GLN A 358 -18.36 -0.82 10.28
CA GLN A 358 -17.94 -0.82 11.68
C GLN A 358 -17.59 -2.25 12.13
N PHE A 359 -16.59 -2.36 12.99
CA PHE A 359 -16.26 -3.55 13.76
C PHE A 359 -15.95 -3.12 15.18
N GLU A 360 -16.27 -3.96 16.16
CA GLU A 360 -16.03 -3.66 17.56
C GLU A 360 -15.69 -4.89 18.40
N HIS A 361 -14.86 -4.65 19.41
CA HIS A 361 -14.64 -5.60 20.51
C HIS A 361 -14.64 -4.89 21.86
N THR A 362 -15.36 -5.46 22.84
CA THR A 362 -15.03 -5.28 24.26
C THR A 362 -13.70 -5.96 24.59
N LEU A 363 -12.79 -5.24 25.25
CA LEU A 363 -11.42 -5.57 25.63
C LEU A 363 -11.23 -5.44 27.15
N LEU A 364 -10.28 -6.20 27.71
CA LEU A 364 -9.81 -6.08 29.09
C LEU A 364 -8.28 -5.96 29.10
N VAL A 365 -7.73 -4.91 29.69
CA VAL A 365 -6.28 -4.73 29.86
C VAL A 365 -5.78 -5.67 30.95
N THR A 366 -4.77 -6.47 30.63
CA THR A 366 -4.11 -7.39 31.56
C THR A 366 -2.77 -6.84 32.03
N GLU A 367 -2.07 -7.53 32.94
CA GLU A 367 -0.72 -7.13 33.40
C GLU A 367 0.33 -7.03 32.28
N THR A 368 0.14 -7.75 31.18
CA THR A 368 1.14 -7.85 30.09
C THR A 368 0.63 -7.40 28.73
N GLY A 369 -0.68 -7.14 28.57
CA GLY A 369 -1.29 -6.84 27.28
C GLY A 369 -2.80 -6.61 27.35
N VAL A 370 -3.54 -7.32 26.51
CA VAL A 370 -5.00 -7.21 26.38
C VAL A 370 -5.65 -8.59 26.17
N GLU A 371 -6.81 -8.79 26.77
CA GLU A 371 -7.72 -9.90 26.54
C GLU A 371 -8.92 -9.40 25.71
N VAL A 372 -9.19 -10.03 24.56
CA VAL A 372 -10.33 -9.65 23.70
C VAL A 372 -11.56 -10.43 24.16
N LEU A 373 -12.36 -9.85 25.06
CA LEU A 373 -13.45 -10.55 25.74
C LEU A 373 -14.56 -11.04 24.80
N THR A 374 -14.79 -10.32 23.70
CA THR A 374 -15.81 -10.64 22.67
C THR A 374 -15.24 -11.32 21.43
N ALA A 375 -14.05 -11.93 21.55
CA ALA A 375 -13.36 -12.63 20.48
C ALA A 375 -14.24 -13.68 19.77
N ARG A 376 -13.98 -13.90 18.49
CA ARG A 376 -14.66 -14.92 17.68
C ARG A 376 -14.29 -16.33 18.14
N THR A 377 -15.25 -17.24 18.09
CA THR A 377 -15.06 -18.68 18.33
C THR A 377 -14.79 -19.41 17.01
N ALA A 378 -14.36 -20.68 17.09
CA ALA A 378 -14.19 -21.53 15.90
C ALA A 378 -15.50 -21.77 15.12
N THR A 379 -16.66 -21.51 15.74
CA THR A 379 -18.00 -21.68 15.17
C THR A 379 -18.65 -20.38 14.69
N SER A 380 -18.06 -19.21 14.99
CA SER A 380 -18.65 -17.90 14.67
C SER A 380 -18.90 -17.75 13.16
N PRO A 381 -20.14 -17.48 12.71
CA PRO A 381 -20.46 -17.27 11.31
C PRO A 381 -19.72 -16.10 10.68
N GLY A 382 -19.57 -16.13 9.36
CA GLY A 382 -18.64 -15.27 8.64
C GLY A 382 -17.29 -15.96 8.40
N TRP A 383 -16.23 -15.17 8.36
CA TRP A 383 -14.96 -15.56 7.74
C TRP A 383 -13.96 -16.13 8.77
N LEU A 384 -13.28 -17.23 8.42
CA LEU A 384 -12.05 -17.61 9.12
C LEU A 384 -10.93 -16.63 8.74
N ARG A 385 -10.10 -16.22 9.71
CA ARG A 385 -8.94 -15.35 9.48
C ARG A 385 -8.04 -15.91 8.36
N LEU A 386 -7.98 -15.20 7.25
CA LEU A 386 -6.74 -15.11 6.49
C LEU A 386 -5.96 -13.93 7.05
N HIS A 387 -5.03 -14.18 7.98
CA HIS A 387 -3.85 -13.32 8.03
C HIS A 387 -3.21 -13.36 6.63
N PRO A 388 -3.15 -12.22 5.93
CA PRO A 388 -2.57 -12.17 4.59
C PRO A 388 -1.05 -12.41 4.68
N LEU A 389 -0.46 -13.04 3.67
CA LEU A 389 0.99 -13.24 3.66
C LEU A 389 1.67 -11.86 3.55
N THR A 390 2.66 -11.60 4.40
CA THR A 390 3.47 -10.36 4.39
C THR A 390 4.86 -10.62 3.80
N VAL A 391 5.64 -9.57 3.54
CA VAL A 391 7.06 -9.71 3.15
C VAL A 391 7.87 -10.40 4.24
N GLU A 392 7.63 -10.03 5.50
CA GLU A 392 8.21 -10.68 6.68
C GLU A 392 7.80 -12.17 6.79
N SER A 393 6.61 -12.53 6.30
CA SER A 393 6.20 -13.93 6.19
C SER A 393 7.04 -14.72 5.18
N LEU A 394 7.61 -14.08 4.15
CA LEU A 394 8.54 -14.73 3.21
C LEU A 394 9.94 -14.86 3.80
N GLU A 395 10.36 -13.89 4.59
CA GLU A 395 11.69 -13.81 5.21
C GLU A 395 11.82 -14.67 6.49
N ARG A 396 10.72 -14.94 7.20
CA ARG A 396 10.70 -15.67 8.48
C ARG A 396 9.99 -17.04 8.45
N ALA A 397 9.53 -17.52 7.29
CA ALA A 397 8.65 -18.70 7.22
C ALA A 397 9.34 -20.04 7.56
N THR A 398 9.06 -20.56 8.75
CA THR A 398 9.31 -21.97 9.10
C THR A 398 8.31 -22.93 8.44
N SER A 399 7.05 -22.54 8.19
CA SER A 399 6.02 -23.43 7.60
C SER A 399 4.79 -22.67 7.06
N ILE A 400 4.57 -22.66 5.74
CA ILE A 400 3.31 -22.16 5.12
C ILE A 400 2.18 -23.18 5.34
N SER A 401 2.55 -24.44 5.48
CA SER A 401 1.65 -25.57 5.71
C SER A 401 0.98 -25.52 7.08
N GLU A 402 1.66 -25.07 8.14
CA GLU A 402 1.04 -24.79 9.45
C GLU A 402 -0.02 -23.69 9.35
N LEU A 403 0.31 -22.59 8.64
CA LEU A 403 -0.60 -21.47 8.41
C LEU A 403 -1.87 -21.86 7.63
N LEU A 404 -1.83 -22.94 6.84
CA LEU A 404 -3.00 -23.52 6.16
C LEU A 404 -3.69 -24.63 6.98
N ARG A 405 -2.94 -25.42 7.76
CA ARG A 405 -3.49 -26.43 8.69
C ARG A 405 -4.38 -25.77 9.75
N ALA A 406 -3.91 -24.66 10.32
CA ALA A 406 -4.66 -23.82 11.26
C ALA A 406 -5.97 -23.24 10.68
N LYS A 407 -6.15 -23.30 9.35
CA LYS A 407 -7.33 -22.77 8.63
C LYS A 407 -8.24 -23.88 8.08
N GLY A 408 -8.06 -25.12 8.55
CA GLY A 408 -8.91 -26.25 8.19
C GLY A 408 -8.58 -26.92 6.85
N CYS A 409 -7.42 -26.63 6.25
CA CYS A 409 -6.91 -27.44 5.15
C CYS A 409 -6.45 -28.80 5.72
N SER A 410 -7.15 -29.88 5.36
CA SER A 410 -6.91 -31.23 5.89
C SER A 410 -5.59 -31.85 5.43
N ASP A 411 -5.07 -31.43 4.27
CA ASP A 411 -3.74 -31.77 3.79
C ASP A 411 -3.10 -30.55 3.09
N PRO A 412 -2.27 -29.78 3.81
CA PRO A 412 -1.55 -28.65 3.24
C PRO A 412 -0.10 -28.99 2.86
N GLY A 413 0.34 -30.25 2.88
CA GLY A 413 1.76 -30.60 2.69
C GLY A 413 2.33 -30.18 1.33
N TRP A 414 1.45 -30.07 0.32
CA TRP A 414 1.76 -29.52 -1.00
C TRP A 414 2.12 -28.03 -0.98
N ALA A 415 1.67 -27.25 0.00
CA ALA A 415 1.92 -25.80 0.03
C ALA A 415 3.35 -25.47 0.43
N ASP A 416 3.93 -26.21 1.40
CA ASP A 416 5.37 -26.15 1.65
C ASP A 416 6.15 -26.68 0.44
N ALA A 417 5.68 -27.71 -0.26
CA ALA A 417 6.36 -28.21 -1.47
C ALA A 417 6.31 -27.24 -2.67
N ILE A 418 5.29 -26.37 -2.76
CA ILE A 418 5.23 -25.29 -3.77
C ILE A 418 6.18 -24.15 -3.40
N ALA A 419 6.31 -23.82 -2.10
CA ALA A 419 7.09 -22.68 -1.64
C ALA A 419 8.58 -23.00 -1.38
N LYS A 420 8.88 -24.08 -0.67
CA LYS A 420 10.24 -24.55 -0.35
C LYS A 420 10.82 -25.32 -1.53
N GLY A 421 12.05 -25.00 -1.92
CA GLY A 421 12.78 -25.71 -2.99
C GLY A 421 12.35 -25.35 -4.42
N ASN A 422 11.33 -24.50 -4.61
CA ASN A 422 10.97 -23.98 -5.94
C ASN A 422 11.67 -22.63 -6.18
N PRO A 423 12.62 -22.54 -7.13
CA PRO A 423 13.36 -21.30 -7.38
C PRO A 423 12.47 -20.10 -7.71
N LYS A 424 11.24 -20.31 -8.20
CA LYS A 424 10.32 -19.23 -8.59
C LYS A 424 9.74 -18.43 -7.42
N PHE A 425 9.71 -19.01 -6.21
CA PHE A 425 9.04 -18.42 -5.03
C PHE A 425 9.97 -18.20 -3.83
N GLU A 426 11.22 -18.67 -3.93
CA GLU A 426 12.30 -18.47 -2.96
C GLU A 426 12.61 -16.98 -2.71
N SER A 427 12.77 -16.58 -1.44
CA SER A 427 13.14 -15.23 -1.03
C SER A 427 14.44 -14.78 -1.72
N PRO A 428 14.50 -13.58 -2.35
CA PRO A 428 15.71 -13.05 -2.98
C PRO A 428 16.95 -12.99 -2.07
N PHE A 429 16.75 -12.86 -0.76
CA PHE A 429 17.82 -12.89 0.23
C PHE A 429 18.46 -14.28 0.39
N GLU A 430 17.69 -15.36 0.24
CA GLU A 430 18.15 -16.76 0.39
C GLU A 430 18.81 -17.33 -0.86
N TRP A 431 18.76 -16.61 -1.99
CA TRP A 431 19.27 -17.11 -3.27
C TRP A 431 20.77 -17.47 -3.22
N SER A 432 21.13 -18.62 -3.80
CA SER A 432 22.54 -19.01 -3.94
C SER A 432 23.39 -17.96 -4.68
N PHE A 433 24.66 -17.82 -4.30
CA PHE A 433 25.57 -16.83 -4.88
C PHE A 433 25.64 -16.88 -6.43
N PRO A 434 25.69 -18.04 -7.12
CA PRO A 434 25.66 -18.10 -8.58
C PRO A 434 24.34 -17.62 -9.21
N ARG A 435 23.23 -17.62 -8.45
CA ARG A 435 21.95 -17.04 -8.87
C ARG A 435 21.98 -15.52 -8.72
N LYS A 436 22.37 -15.01 -7.54
CA LYS A 436 22.54 -13.57 -7.29
C LYS A 436 23.48 -12.92 -8.31
N LEU A 437 24.63 -13.55 -8.59
CA LEU A 437 25.60 -13.08 -9.58
C LEU A 437 25.01 -13.00 -11.00
N ARG A 438 24.29 -14.03 -11.46
CA ARG A 438 23.64 -14.01 -12.79
C ARG A 438 22.56 -12.95 -12.90
N THR A 439 21.76 -12.75 -11.85
CA THR A 439 20.73 -11.69 -11.83
C THR A 439 21.32 -10.28 -11.79
N LEU A 440 22.49 -10.08 -11.16
CA LEU A 440 23.17 -8.78 -11.13
C LEU A 440 24.01 -8.47 -12.37
N ALA A 441 24.60 -9.47 -13.01
CA ALA A 441 25.56 -9.28 -14.12
C ALA A 441 24.98 -8.45 -15.29
N ALA A 442 23.78 -8.77 -15.77
CA ALA A 442 23.17 -8.05 -16.90
C ALA A 442 22.70 -6.62 -16.53
N PRO A 443 22.07 -6.36 -15.37
CA PRO A 443 21.87 -5.00 -14.84
C PRO A 443 23.15 -4.20 -14.63
N PHE A 444 24.24 -4.83 -14.16
CA PHE A 444 25.52 -4.17 -13.95
C PHE A 444 26.15 -3.76 -15.27
N LEU A 445 26.16 -4.66 -16.26
CA LEU A 445 26.56 -4.35 -17.64
C LEU A 445 25.64 -3.28 -18.27
N ALA A 446 24.33 -3.35 -18.05
CA ALA A 446 23.39 -2.30 -18.48
C ALA A 446 23.74 -0.93 -17.88
N SER A 447 24.22 -0.90 -16.63
CA SER A 447 24.60 0.32 -15.92
C SER A 447 25.92 0.89 -16.46
N THR A 448 26.90 0.04 -16.81
CA THR A 448 28.09 0.44 -17.57
C THR A 448 27.71 1.07 -18.91
N LEU A 449 26.78 0.43 -19.65
CA LEU A 449 26.32 0.89 -20.96
C LEU A 449 25.44 2.15 -20.87
N ALA A 450 24.69 2.32 -19.79
CA ALA A 450 23.91 3.53 -19.52
C ALA A 450 24.80 4.72 -19.13
N ALA A 451 25.86 4.49 -18.35
CA ALA A 451 26.88 5.49 -18.07
C ALA A 451 27.56 5.99 -19.35
N TYR A 452 27.75 5.11 -20.34
CA TYR A 452 28.26 5.43 -21.68
C TYR A 452 27.28 6.24 -22.57
N ALA A 453 26.00 6.39 -22.20
CA ALA A 453 24.97 6.99 -23.07
C ALA A 453 24.16 8.13 -22.43
N ALA A 454 24.56 8.60 -21.25
CA ALA A 454 23.71 9.26 -20.27
C ALA A 454 22.73 10.38 -20.73
N GLY A 455 21.54 10.30 -20.14
CA GLY A 455 20.45 11.28 -20.12
C GLY A 455 19.38 10.76 -19.15
N SER A 456 18.63 11.62 -18.45
CA SER A 456 17.82 11.24 -17.28
C SER A 456 16.32 11.08 -17.55
N TYR A 457 15.62 10.13 -16.88
CA TYR A 457 14.25 10.27 -16.30
C TYR A 457 13.75 8.97 -15.60
N ALA A 458 14.20 8.70 -14.37
CA ALA A 458 13.75 7.53 -13.60
C ALA A 458 12.36 7.65 -12.93
N MET A 459 11.82 8.87 -12.82
CA MET A 459 10.63 9.17 -11.99
C MET A 459 9.29 8.74 -12.61
N ALA A 460 9.27 8.36 -13.89
CA ALA A 460 8.05 7.92 -14.58
C ALA A 460 7.77 6.42 -14.42
N VAL A 461 8.75 5.61 -13.98
CA VAL A 461 8.64 4.15 -13.95
C VAL A 461 7.47 3.69 -13.09
N GLU A 462 7.38 4.18 -11.86
CA GLU A 462 6.41 3.70 -10.86
C GLU A 462 4.96 4.00 -11.27
N PRO A 463 4.57 5.22 -11.71
CA PRO A 463 3.24 5.47 -12.28
C PRO A 463 2.95 4.71 -13.59
N LEU A 464 3.97 4.39 -14.41
CA LEU A 464 3.80 3.61 -15.64
C LEU A 464 3.56 2.12 -15.35
N THR A 465 4.21 1.57 -14.33
CA THR A 465 3.95 0.20 -13.83
C THR A 465 2.48 0.04 -13.43
N GLU A 466 1.93 1.02 -12.70
CA GLU A 466 0.56 0.98 -12.18
C GLU A 466 -0.51 1.30 -13.25
N LYS A 467 -0.29 2.32 -14.10
CA LYS A 467 -1.28 2.73 -15.12
C LYS A 467 -1.53 1.69 -16.21
N TRP A 468 -0.47 1.02 -16.69
CA TRP A 468 -0.56 0.15 -17.86
C TRP A 468 -0.85 -1.32 -17.49
N GLY A 469 -1.25 -1.59 -16.25
CA GLY A 469 -1.48 -2.96 -15.76
C GLY A 469 -0.20 -3.81 -15.74
N LEU A 470 0.97 -3.16 -15.76
CA LEU A 470 2.28 -3.81 -15.72
C LEU A 470 2.61 -4.24 -14.29
N ASN A 471 1.71 -4.97 -13.62
CA ASN A 471 1.90 -5.63 -12.31
C ASN A 471 2.91 -6.80 -12.37
N HIS A 472 3.84 -6.75 -13.32
CA HIS A 472 5.00 -7.58 -13.43
C HIS A 472 6.18 -6.70 -12.97
N GLY A 473 6.97 -7.16 -12.00
CA GLY A 473 7.92 -6.32 -11.27
C GLY A 473 9.13 -5.81 -12.08
N ARG A 474 10.31 -5.76 -11.44
CA ARG A 474 11.50 -5.14 -12.04
C ARG A 474 11.81 -5.72 -13.43
N TYR A 475 11.50 -7.00 -13.68
CA TYR A 475 11.81 -7.69 -14.94
C TYR A 475 11.37 -6.92 -16.20
N TRP A 476 10.07 -6.61 -16.35
CA TRP A 476 9.57 -6.00 -17.60
C TRP A 476 9.96 -4.53 -17.75
N VAL A 477 10.22 -3.85 -16.64
CA VAL A 477 10.77 -2.49 -16.62
C VAL A 477 12.18 -2.47 -17.21
N PHE A 478 13.06 -3.40 -16.81
CA PHE A 478 14.41 -3.52 -17.37
C PHE A 478 14.37 -3.91 -18.86
N VAL A 479 13.49 -4.83 -19.26
CA VAL A 479 13.30 -5.23 -20.67
C VAL A 479 12.83 -4.05 -21.52
N GLY A 480 11.75 -3.36 -21.12
CA GLY A 480 11.19 -2.22 -21.86
C GLY A 480 12.18 -1.06 -21.99
N ALA A 481 12.95 -0.78 -20.93
CA ALA A 481 14.01 0.21 -20.95
C ALA A 481 15.14 -0.14 -21.93
N GLY A 482 15.53 -1.42 -22.01
CA GLY A 482 16.55 -1.91 -22.95
C GLY A 482 16.13 -1.78 -24.41
N VAL A 483 14.86 -2.11 -24.71
CA VAL A 483 14.26 -1.89 -26.03
C VAL A 483 14.23 -0.39 -26.39
N LEU A 484 13.78 0.47 -25.46
CA LEU A 484 13.72 1.91 -25.67
C LEU A 484 15.10 2.54 -25.89
N PHE A 485 16.09 2.14 -25.09
CA PHE A 485 17.49 2.56 -25.24
C PHE A 485 18.04 2.12 -26.60
N THR A 486 17.87 0.85 -26.97
CA THR A 486 18.30 0.34 -28.29
C THR A 486 17.67 1.13 -29.44
N ALA A 487 16.37 1.40 -29.38
CA ALA A 487 15.65 2.17 -30.40
C ALA A 487 16.14 3.64 -30.50
N GLY A 488 16.37 4.31 -29.37
CA GLY A 488 16.96 5.66 -29.36
C GLY A 488 18.35 5.70 -29.98
N THR A 489 19.18 4.70 -29.68
CA THR A 489 20.55 4.59 -30.22
C THR A 489 20.55 4.30 -31.73
N ILE A 490 19.60 3.50 -32.23
CA ILE A 490 19.35 3.35 -33.68
C ILE A 490 19.02 4.72 -34.30
N GLY A 491 18.14 5.50 -33.67
CA GLY A 491 17.85 6.88 -34.09
C GLY A 491 19.10 7.76 -34.17
N CYS A 492 20.00 7.67 -33.18
CA CYS A 492 21.26 8.42 -33.17
C CYS A 492 22.22 8.00 -34.29
N ALA A 493 22.25 6.72 -34.66
CA ALA A 493 23.15 6.21 -35.71
C ALA A 493 22.76 6.69 -37.12
N PHE A 494 21.45 6.79 -37.40
CA PHE A 494 20.93 7.06 -38.74
C PHE A 494 20.43 8.50 -38.96
N THR A 495 20.22 9.30 -37.92
CA THR A 495 19.84 10.70 -38.09
C THR A 495 20.91 11.53 -38.81
N ALA A 496 20.46 12.37 -39.74
CA ALA A 496 21.28 13.35 -40.46
C ALA A 496 21.08 14.79 -39.96
N SER A 497 20.13 15.03 -39.04
CA SER A 497 19.82 16.37 -38.52
C SER A 497 20.11 16.50 -37.02
N LEU A 498 20.49 17.70 -36.60
CA LEU A 498 20.72 18.01 -35.17
C LEU A 498 19.43 17.84 -34.35
N ALA A 499 18.28 18.27 -34.88
CA ALA A 499 16.99 18.07 -34.21
C ALA A 499 16.67 16.58 -34.02
N GLY A 500 16.89 15.75 -35.05
CA GLY A 500 16.73 14.30 -34.95
C GLY A 500 17.71 13.66 -33.97
N MET A 501 18.95 14.16 -33.89
CA MET A 501 19.94 13.74 -32.90
C MET A 501 19.50 14.07 -31.47
N LEU A 502 18.97 15.27 -31.21
CA LEU A 502 18.47 15.66 -29.89
C LEU A 502 17.27 14.80 -29.46
N VAL A 503 16.32 14.54 -30.36
CA VAL A 503 15.16 13.67 -30.09
C VAL A 503 15.61 12.22 -29.84
N ALA A 504 16.52 11.70 -30.66
CA ALA A 504 17.05 10.35 -30.48
C ALA A 504 17.84 10.20 -29.16
N ARG A 505 18.68 11.18 -28.81
CA ARG A 505 19.40 11.24 -27.52
C ARG A 505 18.45 11.32 -26.32
N PHE A 506 17.32 12.03 -26.44
CA PHE A 506 16.29 12.07 -25.41
C PHE A 506 15.67 10.67 -25.18
N VAL A 507 15.32 9.96 -26.26
CA VAL A 507 14.81 8.57 -26.19
C VAL A 507 15.85 7.61 -25.60
N THR A 508 17.10 7.71 -26.05
CA THR A 508 18.25 6.97 -25.47
C THR A 508 18.38 7.22 -23.97
N GLY A 509 18.30 8.48 -23.53
CA GLY A 509 18.37 8.86 -22.11
C GLY A 509 17.23 8.26 -21.28
N CYS A 510 15.98 8.35 -21.77
CA CYS A 510 14.82 7.75 -21.11
C CYS A 510 15.05 6.25 -20.81
N GLY A 511 15.51 5.48 -21.80
CA GLY A 511 15.84 4.05 -21.62
C GLY A 511 17.05 3.82 -20.71
N ALA A 512 18.15 4.54 -20.92
CA ALA A 512 19.37 4.41 -20.13
C ALA A 512 19.16 4.70 -18.63
N SER A 513 18.31 5.68 -18.30
CA SER A 513 18.10 6.14 -16.93
C SER A 513 17.58 5.08 -15.96
N VAL A 514 16.80 4.12 -16.46
CA VAL A 514 16.23 3.02 -15.67
C VAL A 514 17.33 2.13 -15.10
N PHE A 515 18.35 1.81 -15.91
CA PHE A 515 19.50 1.00 -15.48
C PHE A 515 20.34 1.75 -14.44
N ALA A 516 20.53 3.06 -14.61
CA ALA A 516 21.30 3.88 -13.69
C ALA A 516 20.64 4.02 -12.29
N THR A 517 19.33 3.82 -12.15
CA THR A 517 18.62 3.98 -10.86
C THR A 517 18.08 2.69 -10.25
N LEU A 518 17.54 1.76 -11.05
CA LEU A 518 16.92 0.56 -10.49
C LEU A 518 17.93 -0.53 -10.15
N THR A 519 19.13 -0.53 -10.74
CA THR A 519 20.15 -1.57 -10.51
C THR A 519 20.67 -1.57 -9.07
N ALA A 520 20.88 -0.41 -8.45
CA ALA A 520 21.17 -0.33 -7.01
C ALA A 520 20.04 -0.96 -6.19
N GLY A 521 18.79 -0.71 -6.58
CA GLY A 521 17.62 -1.34 -5.95
C GLY A 521 17.57 -2.86 -6.13
N VAL A 522 18.06 -3.42 -7.24
CA VAL A 522 18.20 -4.89 -7.40
C VAL A 522 19.26 -5.42 -6.42
N ALA A 523 20.36 -4.71 -6.20
CA ALA A 523 21.36 -5.10 -5.21
C ALA A 523 20.83 -5.02 -3.76
N SER A 524 20.01 -4.01 -3.42
CA SER A 524 19.39 -3.92 -2.09
C SER A 524 18.34 -5.00 -1.82
N ASP A 525 17.63 -5.46 -2.86
CA ASP A 525 16.65 -6.54 -2.77
C ASP A 525 17.31 -7.93 -2.59
N LEU A 526 18.62 -8.06 -2.82
CA LEU A 526 19.37 -9.33 -2.76
C LEU A 526 20.30 -9.47 -1.54
N TYR A 527 20.57 -8.38 -0.81
CA TYR A 527 21.56 -8.36 0.28
C TYR A 527 21.08 -7.52 1.48
N HIS A 528 21.19 -8.11 2.67
CA HIS A 528 20.95 -7.45 3.95
C HIS A 528 21.93 -6.30 4.20
N LYS A 529 21.56 -5.39 5.12
CA LYS A 529 22.28 -4.13 5.42
C LYS A 529 23.78 -4.32 5.69
N GLN A 530 24.14 -5.43 6.34
CA GLN A 530 25.50 -5.79 6.73
C GLN A 530 26.35 -6.12 5.49
N ASP A 531 25.90 -7.03 4.62
CA ASP A 531 26.64 -7.49 3.43
C ASP A 531 26.53 -6.59 2.19
N ARG A 532 25.72 -5.53 2.26
CA ARG A 532 25.30 -4.73 1.10
C ARG A 532 26.41 -3.92 0.43
N ASN A 533 27.45 -3.51 1.16
CA ASN A 533 28.42 -2.56 0.61
C ASN A 533 29.31 -3.15 -0.50
N THR A 534 29.69 -4.44 -0.44
CA THR A 534 30.44 -5.09 -1.53
C THR A 534 29.68 -5.05 -2.88
N PRO A 535 28.40 -5.52 -2.99
CA PRO A 535 27.66 -5.40 -4.24
C PRO A 535 27.37 -3.94 -4.65
N MET A 536 27.21 -3.00 -3.71
CA MET A 536 27.10 -1.56 -4.03
C MET A 536 28.40 -0.95 -4.55
N THR A 537 29.55 -1.43 -4.05
CA THR A 537 30.89 -1.05 -4.54
C THR A 537 31.10 -1.56 -5.96
N LEU A 538 30.71 -2.81 -6.25
CA LEU A 538 30.78 -3.38 -7.60
C LEU A 538 29.82 -2.66 -8.58
N PHE A 539 28.64 -2.25 -8.15
CA PHE A 539 27.75 -1.39 -8.93
C PHE A 539 28.35 0.01 -9.17
N SER A 540 29.00 0.60 -8.17
CA SER A 540 29.68 1.90 -8.32
C SER A 540 30.86 1.79 -9.29
N LEU A 541 31.59 0.67 -9.26
CA LEU A 541 32.67 0.35 -10.21
C LEU A 541 32.16 0.23 -11.64
N THR A 542 31.04 -0.46 -11.90
CA THR A 542 30.51 -0.59 -13.28
C THR A 542 30.10 0.75 -13.86
N VAL A 543 29.50 1.62 -13.04
CA VAL A 543 29.12 2.99 -13.40
C VAL A 543 30.35 3.87 -13.67
N MET A 544 31.34 3.90 -12.78
CA MET A 544 32.52 4.79 -12.89
C MET A 544 33.52 4.30 -13.95
N ALA A 545 33.78 3.00 -14.02
CA ALA A 545 34.61 2.44 -15.09
C ALA A 545 33.91 2.60 -16.45
N GLY A 546 32.58 2.48 -16.53
CA GLY A 546 31.81 2.75 -17.74
C GLY A 546 31.99 4.18 -18.26
N ALA A 547 32.02 5.17 -17.36
CA ALA A 547 32.31 6.56 -17.71
C ALA A 547 33.73 6.75 -18.29
N GLY A 548 34.72 5.95 -17.88
CA GLY A 548 36.07 5.96 -18.47
C GLY A 548 36.19 5.15 -19.78
N ILE A 549 35.57 3.97 -19.85
CA ILE A 549 35.58 3.09 -21.03
C ILE A 549 34.93 3.77 -22.24
N GLY A 550 33.89 4.57 -22.02
CA GLY A 550 33.17 5.27 -23.09
C GLY A 550 34.09 6.12 -23.98
N PRO A 551 34.70 7.20 -23.46
CA PRO A 551 35.65 8.03 -24.20
C PRO A 551 36.89 7.26 -24.71
N LEU A 552 37.40 6.30 -23.92
CA LEU A 552 38.53 5.46 -24.29
C LEU A 552 38.28 4.71 -25.62
N VAL A 553 37.14 4.03 -25.73
CA VAL A 553 36.75 3.29 -26.93
C VAL A 553 36.27 4.23 -28.03
N SER A 554 35.43 5.22 -27.69
CA SER A 554 34.87 6.13 -28.70
C SER A 554 35.92 7.01 -29.37
N GLY A 555 37.00 7.36 -28.66
CA GLY A 555 38.10 8.15 -29.22
C GLY A 555 38.85 7.39 -30.32
N ALA A 556 39.17 6.12 -30.08
CA ALA A 556 39.75 5.24 -31.09
C ALA A 556 38.78 4.98 -32.26
N LEU A 557 37.51 4.69 -31.99
CA LEU A 557 36.50 4.50 -33.05
C LEU A 557 36.34 5.74 -33.93
N ASN A 558 36.36 6.94 -33.34
CA ASN A 558 36.24 8.19 -34.09
C ASN A 558 37.37 8.36 -35.11
N ASP A 559 38.62 8.11 -34.71
CA ASP A 559 39.78 8.38 -35.55
C ASP A 559 40.01 7.31 -36.64
N TYR A 560 39.61 6.04 -36.39
CA TYR A 560 39.79 4.95 -37.37
C TYR A 560 38.57 4.63 -38.23
N LEU A 561 37.35 4.76 -37.68
CA LEU A 561 36.11 4.32 -38.33
C LEU A 561 35.06 5.44 -38.47
N GLY A 562 35.25 6.56 -37.77
CA GLY A 562 34.33 7.69 -37.76
C GLY A 562 33.22 7.60 -36.71
N TRP A 563 32.73 8.76 -36.29
CA TRP A 563 31.80 8.91 -35.15
C TRP A 563 30.53 8.05 -35.18
N ARG A 564 30.04 7.63 -36.36
CA ARG A 564 28.85 6.76 -36.45
C ARG A 564 29.07 5.36 -35.86
N TRP A 565 30.30 4.84 -35.88
CA TRP A 565 30.62 3.53 -35.30
C TRP A 565 30.51 3.50 -33.77
N ILE A 566 30.59 4.66 -33.11
CA ILE A 566 30.26 4.81 -31.67
C ILE A 566 28.84 4.31 -31.41
N PHE A 567 27.88 4.70 -32.27
CA PHE A 567 26.48 4.29 -32.16
C PHE A 567 26.24 2.85 -32.62
N TYR A 568 26.89 2.39 -33.70
CA TYR A 568 26.78 0.99 -34.12
C TYR A 568 27.27 0.01 -33.04
N LEU A 569 28.38 0.32 -32.35
CA LEU A 569 28.84 -0.47 -31.21
C LEU A 569 27.86 -0.39 -30.03
N GLN A 570 27.28 0.78 -29.74
CA GLN A 570 26.24 0.91 -28.71
C GLN A 570 25.01 0.04 -29.02
N ILE A 571 24.55 -0.04 -30.27
CA ILE A 571 23.40 -0.88 -30.66
C ILE A 571 23.70 -2.37 -30.38
N ILE A 572 24.90 -2.84 -30.75
CA ILE A 572 25.32 -4.23 -30.52
C ILE A 572 25.35 -4.54 -29.02
N LEU A 573 25.99 -3.68 -28.22
CA LEU A 573 26.17 -3.90 -26.79
C LEU A 573 24.84 -3.79 -26.01
N VAL A 574 24.03 -2.75 -26.27
CA VAL A 574 22.76 -2.54 -25.57
C VAL A 574 21.70 -3.54 -26.02
N GLY A 575 21.63 -3.87 -27.32
CA GLY A 575 20.74 -4.90 -27.85
C GLY A 575 21.09 -6.29 -27.31
N GLY A 576 22.38 -6.65 -27.32
CA GLY A 576 22.89 -7.89 -26.72
C GLY A 576 22.60 -7.97 -25.21
N ASN A 577 22.83 -6.89 -24.46
CA ASN A 577 22.51 -6.85 -23.04
C ASN A 577 20.99 -6.91 -22.76
N THR A 578 20.15 -6.32 -23.61
CA THR A 578 18.69 -6.45 -23.52
C THR A 578 18.26 -7.91 -23.71
N LEU A 579 18.91 -8.64 -24.61
CA LEU A 579 18.71 -10.09 -24.78
C LEU A 579 19.17 -10.89 -23.53
N LEU A 580 20.29 -10.51 -22.91
CA LEU A 580 20.73 -11.14 -21.65
C LEU A 580 19.73 -10.92 -20.51
N ILE A 581 19.15 -9.71 -20.40
CA ILE A 581 18.08 -9.41 -19.43
C ILE A 581 16.85 -10.29 -19.71
N LEU A 582 16.40 -10.36 -20.97
CA LEU A 582 15.27 -11.20 -21.39
C LEU A 582 15.46 -12.68 -21.02
N LEU A 583 16.68 -13.21 -21.11
CA LEU A 583 16.97 -14.63 -20.90
C LEU A 583 17.35 -15.01 -19.45
N PHE A 584 17.99 -14.11 -18.70
CA PHE A 584 18.64 -14.45 -17.42
C PHE A 584 18.23 -13.59 -16.22
N PHE A 585 17.56 -12.45 -16.42
CA PHE A 585 17.12 -11.62 -15.29
C PHE A 585 15.95 -12.29 -14.56
N ALA A 586 16.02 -12.34 -13.23
CA ALA A 586 14.97 -12.88 -12.37
C ALA A 586 14.26 -11.75 -11.62
N GLU A 587 12.97 -11.94 -11.34
CA GLU A 587 12.22 -10.98 -10.53
C GLU A 587 12.76 -10.93 -9.09
N THR A 588 13.08 -9.74 -8.60
CA THR A 588 13.67 -9.51 -7.27
C THR A 588 12.73 -8.81 -6.30
N ARG A 589 11.59 -8.27 -6.75
CA ARG A 589 10.63 -7.61 -5.85
C ARG A 589 9.81 -8.63 -5.06
N ALA A 590 10.07 -8.75 -3.75
CA ALA A 590 9.39 -9.69 -2.84
C ALA A 590 7.85 -9.66 -2.97
N ASN A 591 7.22 -8.48 -3.01
CA ASN A 591 5.76 -8.33 -3.16
C ASN A 591 5.21 -9.06 -4.40
N VAL A 592 5.94 -9.04 -5.52
CA VAL A 592 5.52 -9.66 -6.79
C VAL A 592 5.73 -11.18 -6.74
N ILE A 593 6.76 -11.64 -6.03
CA ILE A 593 7.01 -13.07 -5.79
C ILE A 593 5.89 -13.63 -4.89
N LEU A 594 5.54 -12.93 -3.82
CA LEU A 594 4.45 -13.27 -2.90
C LEU A 594 3.08 -13.24 -3.57
N GLU A 595 2.78 -12.23 -4.38
CA GLU A 595 1.50 -12.19 -5.10
C GLU A 595 1.37 -13.38 -6.07
N ARG A 596 2.45 -13.75 -6.77
CA ARG A 596 2.49 -14.95 -7.61
C ARG A 596 2.32 -16.24 -6.79
N LEU A 597 2.96 -16.33 -5.63
CA LEU A 597 2.80 -17.47 -4.71
C LEU A 597 1.34 -17.59 -4.23
N CYS A 598 0.72 -16.50 -3.76
CA CYS A 598 -0.70 -16.46 -3.39
C CYS A 598 -1.61 -16.93 -4.54
N ARG A 599 -1.39 -16.43 -5.77
CA ARG A 599 -2.17 -16.86 -6.95
C ARG A 599 -2.00 -18.37 -7.23
N GLU A 600 -0.80 -18.93 -7.09
CA GLU A 600 -0.53 -20.35 -7.34
C GLU A 600 -1.09 -21.26 -6.24
N LEU A 601 -0.95 -20.85 -4.97
CA LEU A 601 -1.56 -21.52 -3.82
C LEU A 601 -3.09 -21.52 -3.93
N ASN A 602 -3.69 -20.40 -4.36
CA ASN A 602 -5.13 -20.32 -4.59
C ASN A 602 -5.58 -21.28 -5.68
N ARG A 603 -4.91 -21.29 -6.84
CA ARG A 603 -5.23 -22.20 -7.94
C ARG A 603 -5.15 -23.68 -7.51
N HIS A 604 -4.14 -24.04 -6.71
CA HIS A 604 -4.01 -25.39 -6.16
C HIS A 604 -5.06 -25.71 -5.10
N SER A 605 -5.42 -24.75 -4.25
CA SER A 605 -6.50 -24.94 -3.27
C SER A 605 -7.87 -25.16 -3.95
N GLU A 606 -8.14 -24.44 -5.05
CA GLU A 606 -9.39 -24.58 -5.83
C GLU A 606 -9.48 -25.93 -6.55
N THR A 607 -8.36 -26.50 -7.00
CA THR A 607 -8.34 -27.84 -7.60
C THR A 607 -8.38 -28.95 -6.55
N ALA A 608 -7.66 -28.80 -5.44
CA ALA A 608 -7.62 -29.79 -4.35
C ALA A 608 -8.95 -29.91 -3.58
N LEU A 609 -9.71 -28.81 -3.42
CA LEU A 609 -11.00 -28.83 -2.74
C LEU A 609 -12.13 -29.48 -3.56
N GLY A 610 -11.92 -29.67 -4.87
CA GLY A 610 -12.89 -30.24 -5.80
C GLY A 610 -14.06 -29.31 -6.12
N ARG A 611 -14.54 -29.34 -7.37
CA ARG A 611 -15.78 -28.65 -7.77
C ARG A 611 -17.01 -29.45 -7.32
N ASP A 612 -17.27 -29.53 -6.01
CA ASP A 612 -18.56 -29.98 -5.47
C ASP A 612 -19.56 -28.81 -5.48
N PRO A 613 -20.59 -28.79 -6.36
CA PRO A 613 -21.54 -27.68 -6.44
C PRO A 613 -22.43 -27.53 -5.18
N ARG A 614 -22.36 -28.48 -4.24
CA ARG A 614 -23.24 -28.55 -3.07
C ARG A 614 -22.58 -28.06 -1.78
N ARG A 615 -21.29 -27.72 -1.81
CA ARG A 615 -20.59 -27.11 -0.66
C ARG A 615 -20.54 -25.59 -0.84
N PRO A 616 -21.03 -24.78 0.11
CA PRO A 616 -20.85 -23.33 0.05
C PRO A 616 -19.36 -22.99 0.09
N ARG A 617 -18.92 -22.01 -0.70
CA ARG A 617 -17.52 -21.53 -0.77
C ARG A 617 -17.01 -21.14 0.62
N ARG A 618 -16.33 -22.06 1.30
CA ARG A 618 -15.82 -21.90 2.68
C ARG A 618 -14.37 -21.46 2.78
N SER A 619 -13.58 -21.57 1.70
CA SER A 619 -12.24 -21.01 1.62
C SER A 619 -12.28 -19.61 1.00
N GLN A 620 -11.82 -18.60 1.74
CA GLN A 620 -11.38 -17.36 1.10
C GLN A 620 -10.06 -17.64 0.33
N PRO A 621 -9.80 -16.94 -0.79
CA PRO A 621 -8.50 -17.01 -1.47
C PRO A 621 -7.43 -16.35 -0.59
N ILE A 622 -6.30 -17.03 -0.40
CA ILE A 622 -5.09 -16.52 0.25
C ILE A 622 -4.66 -15.23 -0.45
N ARG A 623 -4.65 -14.12 0.29
CA ARG A 623 -4.23 -12.80 -0.22
C ARG A 623 -2.84 -12.45 0.31
N PHE A 624 -2.08 -11.71 -0.49
CA PHE A 624 -0.88 -11.01 -0.06
C PHE A 624 -1.29 -9.66 0.54
N ALA A 625 -0.69 -9.27 1.65
CA ALA A 625 -0.84 -7.93 2.22
C ALA A 625 0.03 -6.96 1.43
N ALA A 626 -0.49 -6.51 0.30
CA ALA A 626 0.06 -5.36 -0.38
C ALA A 626 -0.22 -4.11 0.46
N ASP A 627 0.75 -3.72 1.28
CA ASP A 627 0.82 -2.43 1.99
C ASP A 627 0.67 -1.23 1.01
N THR A 628 0.84 -1.50 -0.28
CA THR A 628 0.40 -0.66 -1.40
C THR A 628 -1.00 -1.06 -1.87
N VAL A 629 -1.99 -0.27 -1.45
CA VAL A 629 -3.31 -0.15 -2.09
C VAL A 629 -3.15 -0.19 -3.61
N GLN A 630 -3.93 -1.02 -4.31
CA GLN A 630 -4.11 -0.89 -5.76
C GLN A 630 -4.85 0.43 -6.03
N GLN A 631 -4.10 1.52 -6.24
CA GLN A 631 -4.70 2.82 -6.50
C GLN A 631 -4.96 2.92 -8.00
N GLU A 632 -6.21 3.22 -8.37
CA GLU A 632 -6.49 3.59 -9.75
C GLU A 632 -5.64 4.79 -10.14
N PHE A 633 -5.09 4.75 -11.36
CA PHE A 633 -4.18 5.78 -11.85
C PHE A 633 -4.80 7.18 -11.73
N SER A 634 -4.22 8.01 -10.87
CA SER A 634 -4.64 9.40 -10.66
C SER A 634 -3.50 10.36 -10.96
N VAL A 635 -3.81 11.56 -11.47
CA VAL A 635 -2.80 12.61 -11.69
C VAL A 635 -2.13 13.01 -10.37
N ALA A 636 -2.85 12.89 -9.25
CA ALA A 636 -2.32 13.11 -7.90
C ALA A 636 -1.18 12.13 -7.52
N MET A 637 -1.15 10.93 -8.09
CA MET A 637 -0.07 9.96 -7.88
C MET A 637 1.23 10.39 -8.55
N ILE A 638 1.17 10.79 -9.84
CA ILE A 638 2.33 11.38 -10.53
C ILE A 638 2.84 12.60 -9.75
N TRP A 639 1.93 13.46 -9.29
CA TRP A 639 2.30 14.62 -8.49
C TRP A 639 2.95 14.24 -7.15
N ARG A 640 2.50 13.16 -6.48
CA ARG A 640 3.15 12.62 -5.27
C ARG A 640 4.55 12.08 -5.57
N SER A 641 4.73 11.26 -6.60
CA SER A 641 6.04 10.73 -7.01
C SER A 641 7.04 11.83 -7.43
N PHE A 642 6.55 12.98 -7.90
CA PHE A 642 7.36 14.16 -8.21
C PHE A 642 7.63 15.05 -6.98
N ALA A 643 6.58 15.42 -6.25
CA ALA A 643 6.66 16.38 -5.15
C ALA A 643 7.26 15.78 -3.86
N PHE A 644 7.19 14.46 -3.64
CA PHE A 644 7.72 13.86 -2.41
C PHE A 644 9.26 13.82 -2.36
N PRO A 645 9.99 13.43 -3.42
CA PRO A 645 11.45 13.62 -3.49
C PRO A 645 11.87 15.08 -3.32
N LEU A 646 11.16 16.02 -3.96
CA LEU A 646 11.42 17.46 -3.81
C LEU A 646 11.17 17.95 -2.38
N ARG A 647 10.12 17.44 -1.72
CA ARG A 647 9.84 17.72 -0.31
C ARG A 647 10.96 17.21 0.59
N LEU A 648 11.42 15.97 0.40
CA LEU A 648 12.56 15.43 1.15
C LEU A 648 13.81 16.29 0.94
N LEU A 649 14.11 16.70 -0.29
CA LEU A 649 15.23 17.60 -0.59
C LEU A 649 15.13 18.96 0.12
N ALA A 650 13.91 19.48 0.30
CA ALA A 650 13.65 20.77 0.93
C ALA A 650 13.52 20.72 2.47
N THR A 651 13.08 19.60 3.04
CA THR A 651 12.87 19.47 4.50
C THR A 651 14.00 18.74 5.21
N GLU A 652 14.69 17.82 4.53
CA GLU A 652 15.70 16.96 5.14
C GLU A 652 17.11 17.46 4.89
N SER A 653 17.76 18.01 5.92
CA SER A 653 19.12 18.56 5.82
C SER A 653 20.14 17.54 5.33
N VAL A 654 20.02 16.26 5.73
CA VAL A 654 20.87 15.17 5.24
C VAL A 654 20.70 14.99 3.73
N VAL A 655 19.46 14.86 3.25
CA VAL A 655 19.16 14.68 1.82
C VAL A 655 19.67 15.87 1.01
N PHE A 656 19.46 17.11 1.49
CA PHE A 656 19.95 18.31 0.84
C PHE A 656 21.48 18.30 0.67
N TRP A 657 22.23 18.18 1.76
CA TRP A 657 23.69 18.29 1.73
C TRP A 657 24.36 17.12 1.01
N PHE A 658 23.86 15.88 1.17
CA PHE A 658 24.34 14.73 0.41
C PHE A 658 24.00 14.83 -1.08
N SER A 659 22.84 15.40 -1.41
CA SER A 659 22.50 15.71 -2.81
C SER A 659 23.47 16.74 -3.39
N ALA A 660 23.75 17.85 -2.69
CA ALA A 660 24.72 18.85 -3.15
C ALA A 660 26.12 18.26 -3.36
N TRP A 661 26.62 17.49 -2.40
CA TRP A 661 27.95 16.87 -2.42
C TRP A 661 28.13 15.88 -3.59
N ALA A 662 27.22 14.91 -3.74
CA ALA A 662 27.26 13.97 -4.87
C ALA A 662 26.94 14.63 -6.22
N SER A 663 26.09 15.66 -6.25
CA SER A 663 25.83 16.39 -7.50
C SER A 663 27.05 17.15 -7.98
N PHE A 664 27.81 17.76 -7.06
CA PHE A 664 29.07 18.43 -7.41
C PHE A 664 30.11 17.43 -7.93
N GLY A 665 30.37 16.32 -7.23
CA GLY A 665 31.31 15.29 -7.69
C GLY A 665 30.95 14.74 -9.08
N TRP A 666 29.67 14.50 -9.33
CA TRP A 666 29.18 14.04 -10.64
C TRP A 666 29.22 15.13 -11.71
N ALA A 667 29.03 16.40 -11.35
CA ALA A 667 29.21 17.53 -12.26
C ALA A 667 30.68 17.67 -12.71
N ILE A 668 31.64 17.43 -11.81
CA ILE A 668 33.06 17.35 -12.16
C ILE A 668 33.34 16.17 -13.10
N LEU A 669 32.76 14.99 -12.87
CA LEU A 669 32.90 13.85 -13.77
C LEU A 669 32.43 14.17 -15.21
N TYR A 670 31.35 14.94 -15.35
CA TYR A 670 30.83 15.33 -16.68
C TYR A 670 31.58 16.53 -17.27
N LEU A 671 32.11 17.41 -16.43
CA LEU A 671 33.03 18.47 -16.84
C LEU A 671 34.31 17.87 -17.46
N GLN A 672 34.83 16.78 -16.89
CA GLN A 672 36.02 16.06 -17.39
C GLN A 672 35.87 15.62 -18.85
N PHE A 673 34.66 15.23 -19.30
CA PHE A 673 34.40 14.89 -20.71
C PHE A 673 34.76 16.02 -21.69
N ASN A 674 34.76 17.27 -21.23
CA ASN A 674 35.17 18.43 -22.01
C ASN A 674 36.58 18.90 -21.61
N SER A 675 36.87 19.03 -20.31
CA SER A 675 38.12 19.63 -19.84
C SER A 675 39.37 18.80 -20.17
N ILE A 676 39.27 17.47 -20.20
CA ILE A 676 40.35 16.60 -20.68
C ILE A 676 40.57 16.82 -22.18
N GLY A 677 39.49 16.95 -22.95
CA GLY A 677 39.58 17.24 -24.39
C GLY A 677 40.22 18.60 -24.69
N ILE A 678 39.87 19.63 -23.92
CA ILE A 678 40.45 20.98 -24.03
C ILE A 678 41.94 20.94 -23.69
N VAL A 679 42.31 20.53 -22.47
CA VAL A 679 43.72 20.56 -22.00
C VAL A 679 44.63 19.73 -22.88
N PHE A 680 44.29 18.47 -23.17
CA PHE A 680 45.22 17.57 -23.87
C PHE A 680 45.31 17.84 -25.38
N ARG A 681 44.29 18.42 -26.01
CA ARG A 681 44.40 18.86 -27.42
C ARG A 681 45.13 20.20 -27.54
N GLU A 682 44.77 21.19 -26.73
CA GLU A 682 45.27 22.57 -26.89
C GLU A 682 46.65 22.79 -26.28
N THR A 683 47.05 21.97 -25.31
CA THR A 683 48.32 22.14 -24.57
C THR A 683 49.36 21.04 -24.88
N TYR A 684 48.91 19.85 -25.29
CA TYR A 684 49.78 18.69 -25.51
C TYR A 684 49.63 18.08 -26.93
N ASP A 685 48.86 18.71 -27.82
CA ASP A 685 48.64 18.30 -29.22
C ASP A 685 48.14 16.84 -29.41
N PHE A 686 47.38 16.29 -28.44
CA PHE A 686 46.89 14.91 -28.51
C PHE A 686 45.78 14.73 -29.56
N THR A 687 45.84 13.61 -30.30
CA THR A 687 44.73 13.13 -31.15
C THR A 687 43.51 12.73 -30.31
N THR A 688 42.35 12.53 -30.93
CA THR A 688 41.13 12.13 -30.19
C THR A 688 41.28 10.73 -29.56
N ALA A 689 41.99 9.81 -30.22
CA ALA A 689 42.37 8.53 -29.63
C ALA A 689 43.31 8.69 -28.41
N GLN A 690 44.32 9.59 -28.49
CA GLN A 690 45.22 9.86 -27.37
C GLN A 690 44.51 10.53 -26.17
N VAL A 691 43.59 11.46 -26.44
CA VAL A 691 42.66 12.00 -25.43
C VAL A 691 41.81 10.88 -24.81
N GLY A 692 41.36 9.91 -25.61
CA GLY A 692 40.66 8.71 -25.14
C GLY A 692 41.50 7.91 -24.13
N PHE A 693 42.80 7.73 -24.38
CA PHE A 693 43.70 7.00 -23.48
C PHE A 693 43.87 7.66 -22.10
N VAL A 694 43.67 8.98 -21.96
CA VAL A 694 43.68 9.65 -20.65
C VAL A 694 42.59 9.09 -19.71
N TYR A 695 41.46 8.64 -20.24
CA TYR A 695 40.38 8.05 -19.45
C TYR A 695 40.71 6.68 -18.85
N ALA A 696 41.84 6.07 -19.24
CA ALA A 696 42.39 4.93 -18.50
C ALA A 696 42.66 5.27 -17.03
N ALA A 697 43.00 6.53 -16.70
CA ALA A 697 43.15 7.00 -15.32
C ALA A 697 41.83 6.93 -14.53
N VAL A 698 40.69 7.19 -15.18
CA VAL A 698 39.35 7.05 -14.57
C VAL A 698 39.06 5.58 -14.25
N ILE A 699 39.38 4.68 -15.18
CA ILE A 699 39.20 3.23 -14.98
C ILE A 699 40.09 2.71 -13.85
N ILE A 700 41.39 3.04 -13.89
CA ILE A 700 42.37 2.62 -12.88
C ILE A 700 42.01 3.19 -11.51
N GLY A 701 41.69 4.48 -11.42
CA GLY A 701 41.24 5.12 -10.18
C GLY A 701 40.01 4.43 -9.59
N SER A 702 39.02 4.10 -10.43
CA SER A 702 37.79 3.37 -10.02
C SER A 702 38.09 1.96 -9.50
N VAL A 703 38.99 1.22 -10.15
CA VAL A 703 39.38 -0.14 -9.72
C VAL A 703 40.13 -0.10 -8.39
N LEU A 704 41.06 0.84 -8.21
CA LEU A 704 41.85 0.98 -6.98
C LEU A 704 40.97 1.32 -5.78
N VAL A 705 40.07 2.30 -5.90
CA VAL A 705 39.17 2.69 -4.81
C VAL A 705 38.09 1.64 -4.53
N ALA A 706 37.62 0.89 -5.55
CA ALA A 706 36.71 -0.23 -5.35
C ALA A 706 37.37 -1.37 -4.56
N ALA A 707 38.63 -1.71 -4.89
CA ALA A 707 39.40 -2.68 -4.12
C ALA A 707 39.61 -2.21 -2.67
N LEU A 708 40.05 -0.96 -2.49
CA LEU A 708 40.22 -0.34 -1.17
C LEU A 708 38.92 -0.38 -0.36
N SER A 709 37.78 -0.04 -0.97
CA SER A 709 36.45 -0.03 -0.33
C SER A 709 36.03 -1.40 0.23
N ILE A 710 36.31 -2.48 -0.50
CA ILE A 710 36.01 -3.86 -0.07
C ILE A 710 36.94 -4.30 1.06
N PHE A 711 38.24 -4.04 0.93
CA PHE A 711 39.22 -4.42 1.96
C PHE A 711 39.06 -3.61 3.26
N GLN A 712 38.81 -2.30 3.17
CA GLN A 712 38.74 -1.43 4.35
C GLN A 712 37.51 -1.70 5.20
N GLU A 713 36.34 -1.98 4.61
CA GLU A 713 35.16 -2.35 5.40
C GLU A 713 35.40 -3.68 6.15
N SER A 714 35.92 -4.69 5.44
CA SER A 714 36.27 -5.99 6.04
C SER A 714 37.25 -5.87 7.21
N PHE A 715 38.25 -4.98 7.08
CA PHE A 715 39.21 -4.67 8.14
C PHE A 715 38.58 -3.88 9.30
N LEU A 716 37.82 -2.83 9.00
CA LEU A 716 37.26 -1.92 10.01
C LEU A 716 36.11 -2.56 10.80
N CYS A 717 35.30 -3.42 10.20
CA CYS A 717 34.32 -4.22 10.94
C CYS A 717 34.99 -5.18 11.94
N ARG A 718 36.22 -5.63 11.66
CA ARG A 718 37.02 -6.48 12.57
C ARG A 718 37.69 -5.69 13.71
N VAL A 719 38.00 -4.41 13.48
CA VAL A 719 38.73 -3.55 14.45
C VAL A 719 37.77 -2.69 15.30
N TRP A 720 36.67 -2.20 14.71
CA TRP A 720 35.69 -1.32 15.37
C TRP A 720 34.24 -1.74 15.06
N PRO A 721 33.79 -2.94 15.49
CA PRO A 721 32.47 -3.46 15.17
C PRO A 721 31.32 -2.55 15.64
N GLU A 722 31.37 -2.08 16.90
CA GLU A 722 30.34 -1.19 17.47
C GLU A 722 30.17 0.10 16.64
N ARG A 723 31.28 0.67 16.18
CA ARG A 723 31.24 1.90 15.38
C ARG A 723 30.68 1.63 13.99
N MET A 724 31.04 0.51 13.37
CA MET A 724 30.57 0.11 12.04
C MET A 724 29.10 -0.34 12.00
N ALA A 725 28.47 -0.63 13.14
CA ALA A 725 27.02 -0.81 13.21
C ALA A 725 26.23 0.48 12.86
N THR A 726 26.82 1.66 13.08
CA THR A 726 26.17 2.95 12.82
C THR A 726 26.41 3.45 11.38
N PRO A 727 25.40 4.07 10.72
CA PRO A 727 25.59 4.72 9.42
C PRO A 727 26.71 5.78 9.44
N GLU A 728 26.85 6.51 10.54
CA GLU A 728 27.88 7.51 10.77
C GLU A 728 29.30 6.91 10.85
N GLY A 729 29.47 5.72 11.44
CA GLY A 729 30.76 5.04 11.48
C GLY A 729 31.22 4.53 10.11
N ARG A 730 30.30 4.01 9.30
CA ARG A 730 30.56 3.56 7.92
C ARG A 730 30.99 4.70 6.99
N LEU A 731 30.70 5.96 7.34
CA LEU A 731 31.03 7.14 6.54
C LEU A 731 32.50 7.59 6.70
N LEU A 732 33.20 7.19 7.78
CA LEU A 732 34.54 7.65 8.11
C LEU A 732 35.62 7.44 7.04
N PRO A 733 35.70 6.30 6.33
CA PRO A 733 36.68 6.13 5.25
C PRO A 733 36.42 7.12 4.10
N SER A 734 35.14 7.35 3.79
CA SER A 734 34.72 8.26 2.73
C SER A 734 35.03 9.72 3.05
N CYS A 735 35.06 10.09 4.33
CA CYS A 735 35.51 11.41 4.79
C CYS A 735 36.97 11.72 4.44
N LEU A 736 37.82 10.68 4.36
CA LEU A 736 39.24 10.79 3.98
C LEU A 736 39.40 10.68 2.46
N GLU A 737 38.85 9.64 1.85
CA GLU A 737 38.98 9.37 0.41
C GLU A 737 38.42 10.50 -0.47
N SER A 738 37.29 11.11 -0.07
CA SER A 738 36.68 12.22 -0.82
C SER A 738 37.56 13.48 -0.91
N THR A 739 38.59 13.63 -0.06
CA THR A 739 39.59 14.71 -0.18
C THR A 739 40.44 14.61 -1.45
N MET A 740 40.51 13.42 -2.07
CA MET A 740 41.20 13.21 -3.34
C MET A 740 40.53 13.98 -4.51
N LEU A 741 39.24 14.35 -4.40
CA LEU A 741 38.56 15.21 -5.37
C LEU A 741 39.13 16.64 -5.40
N PRO A 742 39.08 17.45 -4.31
CA PRO A 742 39.66 18.78 -4.34
C PRO A 742 41.17 18.75 -4.60
N ILE A 743 41.92 17.79 -4.02
CA ILE A 743 43.36 17.63 -4.29
C ILE A 743 43.60 17.40 -5.79
N GLY A 744 42.86 16.49 -6.42
CA GLY A 744 42.94 16.23 -7.85
C GLY A 744 42.56 17.45 -8.70
N LEU A 745 41.60 18.27 -8.28
CA LEU A 745 41.20 19.49 -8.98
C LEU A 745 42.32 20.54 -8.97
N PHE A 746 42.88 20.87 -7.80
CA PHE A 746 44.04 21.78 -7.72
C PHE A 746 45.23 21.24 -8.51
N TRP A 747 45.53 19.95 -8.37
CA TRP A 747 46.63 19.29 -9.08
C TRP A 747 46.45 19.36 -10.60
N PHE A 748 45.24 19.12 -11.11
CA PHE A 748 44.93 19.18 -12.54
C PHE A 748 45.13 20.59 -13.10
N GLY A 749 44.52 21.62 -12.49
CA GLY A 749 44.55 22.98 -13.05
C GLY A 749 45.94 23.62 -13.10
N TRP A 750 46.79 23.32 -12.11
CA TRP A 750 48.16 23.87 -12.08
C TRP A 750 49.14 23.06 -12.95
N SER A 751 48.94 21.74 -13.11
CA SER A 751 49.76 20.92 -14.03
C SER A 751 49.30 20.98 -15.50
N ALA A 752 48.09 21.44 -15.79
CA ALA A 752 47.56 21.62 -17.15
C ALA A 752 48.19 22.77 -17.96
N GLN A 753 49.20 23.48 -17.43
CA GLN A 753 49.76 24.70 -18.04
C GLN A 753 50.97 24.45 -18.96
N GLY A 754 51.10 23.25 -19.52
CA GLY A 754 52.11 22.89 -20.55
C GLY A 754 53.56 22.73 -20.09
N HIS A 755 53.94 23.30 -18.93
CA HIS A 755 55.29 23.15 -18.36
C HIS A 755 55.51 21.79 -17.67
N ALA A 756 54.44 21.09 -17.29
CA ALA A 756 54.52 19.76 -16.68
C ALA A 756 54.41 18.66 -17.75
N HIS A 757 55.01 17.49 -17.49
CA HIS A 757 54.83 16.33 -18.36
C HIS A 757 53.36 15.88 -18.34
N TRP A 758 52.79 15.52 -19.51
CA TRP A 758 51.37 15.16 -19.67
C TRP A 758 50.86 14.11 -18.66
N ALA A 759 51.70 13.20 -18.18
CA ALA A 759 51.33 12.20 -17.18
C ALA A 759 50.88 12.82 -15.83
N VAL A 760 51.34 14.03 -15.49
CA VAL A 760 51.01 14.71 -14.23
C VAL A 760 49.51 15.08 -14.16
N PRO A 761 48.91 15.80 -15.13
CA PRO A 761 47.46 16.01 -15.15
C PRO A 761 46.66 14.70 -15.35
N VAL A 762 47.21 13.65 -15.97
CA VAL A 762 46.55 12.32 -16.03
C VAL A 762 46.41 11.70 -14.64
N LEU A 763 47.45 11.76 -13.80
CA LEU A 763 47.37 11.28 -12.41
C LEU A 763 46.39 12.11 -11.57
N ALA A 764 46.31 13.43 -11.82
CA ALA A 764 45.32 14.31 -11.19
C ALA A 764 43.86 13.94 -11.54
N VAL A 765 43.59 13.51 -12.77
CA VAL A 765 42.28 12.93 -13.16
C VAL A 765 41.98 11.67 -12.34
N GLY A 766 42.96 10.76 -12.19
CA GLY A 766 42.82 9.57 -11.35
C GLY A 766 42.48 9.89 -9.89
N SER A 767 43.16 10.88 -9.30
CA SER A 767 42.85 11.41 -7.96
C SER A 767 41.41 11.93 -7.87
N CYS A 768 40.97 12.72 -8.86
CA CYS A 768 39.58 13.18 -8.91
C CYS A 768 38.59 12.01 -8.91
N THR A 769 38.85 10.97 -9.71
CA THR A 769 37.98 9.79 -9.80
C THR A 769 37.88 9.02 -8.48
N VAL A 770 38.98 8.83 -7.75
CA VAL A 770 38.97 8.21 -6.41
C VAL A 770 38.02 8.97 -5.48
N GLY A 771 38.13 10.30 -5.44
CA GLY A 771 37.25 11.14 -4.64
C GLY A 771 35.77 11.04 -5.07
N ILE A 772 35.49 11.17 -6.38
CA ILE A 772 34.12 11.11 -6.93
C ILE A 772 33.46 9.75 -6.66
N PHE A 773 34.22 8.65 -6.79
CA PHE A 773 33.74 7.30 -6.49
C PHE A 773 33.33 7.18 -5.02
N SER A 774 34.21 7.61 -4.10
CA SER A 774 33.94 7.50 -2.67
C SER A 774 32.72 8.33 -2.26
N ILE A 775 32.60 9.56 -2.77
CA ILE A 775 31.41 10.42 -2.60
C ILE A 775 30.14 9.70 -3.08
N TYR A 776 30.19 9.08 -4.27
CA TYR A 776 29.05 8.38 -4.85
C TYR A 776 28.61 7.19 -3.98
N LEU A 777 29.55 6.31 -3.61
CA LEU A 777 29.27 5.12 -2.78
C LEU A 777 28.74 5.52 -1.39
N ALA A 778 29.37 6.50 -0.75
CA ALA A 778 28.98 7.03 0.56
C ALA A 778 27.54 7.55 0.58
N VAL A 779 27.18 8.38 -0.41
CA VAL A 779 25.84 8.96 -0.49
C VAL A 779 24.77 7.90 -0.77
N PHE A 780 25.06 6.91 -1.61
CA PHE A 780 24.15 5.78 -1.85
C PHE A 780 23.90 4.96 -0.59
N ASN A 781 24.98 4.52 0.10
CA ASN A 781 24.88 3.70 1.30
C ASN A 781 24.19 4.45 2.46
N TYR A 782 24.59 5.69 2.75
CA TYR A 782 24.07 6.43 3.90
C TYR A 782 22.59 6.81 3.75
N LEU A 783 22.15 7.21 2.56
CA LEU A 783 20.72 7.52 2.32
C LEU A 783 19.87 6.25 2.37
N ALA A 784 20.37 5.11 1.88
CA ALA A 784 19.70 3.82 2.00
C ALA A 784 19.57 3.37 3.46
N ASP A 785 20.64 3.48 4.25
CA ASP A 785 20.71 3.06 5.64
C ASP A 785 20.03 4.03 6.64
N THR A 786 19.74 5.26 6.22
CA THR A 786 19.05 6.28 7.07
C THR A 786 17.55 6.33 6.83
N TYR A 787 17.11 6.23 5.57
CA TYR A 787 15.72 6.52 5.21
C TYR A 787 14.86 5.26 4.95
N HIS A 788 15.44 4.06 4.92
CA HIS A 788 14.74 2.76 4.83
C HIS A 788 13.53 2.77 3.86
N ARG A 789 12.30 2.86 4.38
CA ARG A 789 11.05 2.91 3.59
C ARG A 789 11.00 4.05 2.56
N TYR A 790 11.69 5.15 2.83
CA TYR A 790 11.80 6.32 1.95
C TYR A 790 13.14 6.42 1.18
N ALA A 791 14.03 5.42 1.30
CA ALA A 791 15.35 5.42 0.67
C ALA A 791 15.28 5.66 -0.85
N SER A 792 14.35 5.00 -1.55
CA SER A 792 14.13 5.18 -2.99
C SER A 792 13.79 6.64 -3.36
N SER A 793 13.00 7.34 -2.53
CA SER A 793 12.63 8.74 -2.77
C SER A 793 13.78 9.70 -2.46
N ALA A 794 14.57 9.43 -1.42
CA ALA A 794 15.77 10.21 -1.10
C ALA A 794 16.85 10.07 -2.21
N LEU A 795 17.08 8.85 -2.69
CA LEU A 795 17.98 8.57 -3.83
C LEU A 795 17.45 9.16 -5.15
N ALA A 796 16.14 9.21 -5.35
CA ALA A 796 15.55 9.89 -6.51
C ALA A 796 15.81 11.41 -6.48
N ALA A 797 15.65 12.05 -5.31
CA ALA A 797 15.95 13.49 -5.12
C ALA A 797 17.43 13.80 -5.40
N GLN A 798 18.32 12.96 -4.87
CA GLN A 798 19.77 13.02 -5.11
C GLN A 798 20.10 12.87 -6.59
N SER A 799 19.57 11.84 -7.26
CA SER A 799 19.80 11.56 -8.67
C SER A 799 19.30 12.70 -9.58
N MET A 800 18.16 13.31 -9.25
CA MET A 800 17.64 14.47 -9.99
C MET A 800 18.62 15.64 -9.96
N CYS A 801 19.10 16.04 -8.77
CA CYS A 801 20.10 17.10 -8.62
C CYS A 801 21.40 16.77 -9.38
N ARG A 802 21.84 15.51 -9.24
CA ARG A 802 23.08 15.00 -9.81
C ARG A 802 23.10 15.08 -11.33
N ASN A 803 22.01 14.66 -11.98
CA ASN A 803 21.89 14.69 -13.44
C ASN A 803 21.66 16.12 -13.96
N LEU A 804 20.99 16.98 -13.19
CA LEU A 804 20.80 18.40 -13.54
C LEU A 804 22.15 19.15 -13.59
N LEU A 805 22.97 19.04 -12.54
CA LEU A 805 24.28 19.72 -12.51
C LEU A 805 25.23 19.16 -13.58
N ALA A 806 25.22 17.85 -13.82
CA ALA A 806 26.00 17.24 -14.91
C ALA A 806 25.52 17.62 -16.31
N GLY A 807 24.27 18.06 -16.49
CA GLY A 807 23.81 18.69 -17.72
C GLY A 807 24.29 20.14 -17.89
N ILE A 808 24.40 20.89 -16.78
CA ILE A 808 24.74 22.33 -16.78
C ILE A 808 26.25 22.56 -16.89
N PHE A 809 27.07 21.85 -16.13
CA PHE A 809 28.53 22.11 -16.03
C PHE A 809 29.27 22.00 -17.37
N PRO A 810 29.01 20.99 -18.24
CA PRO A 810 29.58 20.94 -19.59
C PRO A 810 29.32 22.19 -20.44
N LEU A 811 28.15 22.82 -20.30
CA LEU A 811 27.76 23.98 -21.12
C LEU A 811 28.57 25.24 -20.79
N VAL A 812 29.10 25.34 -19.57
CA VAL A 812 29.95 26.47 -19.12
C VAL A 812 31.45 26.16 -19.20
N ALA A 813 31.82 24.90 -19.42
CA ALA A 813 33.21 24.41 -19.35
C ALA A 813 34.18 25.23 -20.22
N HIS A 814 33.86 25.41 -21.50
CA HIS A 814 34.73 26.09 -22.47
C HIS A 814 34.99 27.56 -22.09
N ARG A 815 33.96 28.31 -21.67
CA ARG A 815 34.14 29.70 -21.21
C ARG A 815 34.94 29.74 -19.92
N MET A 816 34.57 28.90 -18.95
CA MET A 816 35.23 28.87 -17.64
C MET A 816 36.75 28.62 -17.75
N PHE A 817 37.18 27.65 -18.56
CA PHE A 817 38.61 27.34 -18.70
C PHE A 817 39.39 28.37 -19.53
N HIS A 818 38.76 28.97 -20.54
CA HIS A 818 39.41 29.98 -21.40
C HIS A 818 39.45 31.37 -20.75
N ASP A 819 38.39 31.76 -20.02
CA ASP A 819 38.27 33.09 -19.41
C ASP A 819 38.98 33.19 -18.04
N LEU A 820 39.04 32.10 -17.26
CA LEU A 820 39.68 32.08 -15.94
C LEU A 820 41.07 31.41 -15.92
N SER A 821 41.54 30.86 -17.05
CA SER A 821 42.67 29.92 -17.16
C SER A 821 42.48 28.58 -16.40
N TYR A 822 43.23 27.55 -16.80
CA TYR A 822 43.19 26.22 -16.17
C TYR A 822 43.44 26.26 -14.65
N GLY A 823 44.42 27.05 -14.20
CA GLY A 823 44.79 27.15 -12.78
C GLY A 823 43.66 27.72 -11.92
N ALA A 824 43.09 28.87 -12.30
CA ALA A 824 42.06 29.53 -11.51
C ALA A 824 40.68 28.83 -11.64
N ALA A 825 40.32 28.35 -12.83
CA ALA A 825 39.09 27.57 -13.04
C ALA A 825 39.04 26.31 -12.15
N SER A 826 40.10 25.50 -12.16
CA SER A 826 40.14 24.31 -11.30
C SER A 826 40.34 24.65 -9.82
N SER A 827 40.99 25.77 -9.48
CA SER A 827 41.11 26.21 -8.08
C SER A 827 39.77 26.65 -7.49
N LEU A 828 38.91 27.30 -8.28
CA LEU A 828 37.54 27.63 -7.89
C LEU A 828 36.73 26.35 -7.58
N LEU A 829 36.81 25.36 -8.48
CA LEU A 829 36.16 24.07 -8.28
C LEU A 829 36.75 23.31 -7.08
N GLY A 830 38.07 23.33 -6.90
CA GLY A 830 38.75 22.73 -5.76
C GLY A 830 38.31 23.34 -4.42
N GLY A 831 38.15 24.67 -4.37
CA GLY A 831 37.63 25.36 -3.19
C GLY A 831 36.19 24.96 -2.83
N ILE A 832 35.30 24.86 -3.82
CA ILE A 832 33.94 24.33 -3.63
C ILE A 832 33.98 22.86 -3.17
N GLY A 833 34.89 22.06 -3.73
CA GLY A 833 35.13 20.67 -3.35
C GLY A 833 35.56 20.52 -1.88
N ILE A 834 36.44 21.39 -1.38
CA ILE A 834 36.84 21.42 0.05
C ILE A 834 35.62 21.69 0.94
N LEU A 835 34.83 22.72 0.62
CA LEU A 835 33.64 23.10 1.41
C LEU A 835 32.61 21.96 1.47
N LEU A 836 32.35 21.30 0.35
CA LEU A 836 31.41 20.17 0.33
C LEU A 836 31.99 18.91 0.97
N THR A 837 33.30 18.70 0.92
CA THR A 837 33.96 17.57 1.61
C THR A 837 33.93 17.70 3.13
N ALA A 838 33.66 18.89 3.69
CA ALA A 838 33.41 19.06 5.13
C ALA A 838 32.03 18.51 5.59
N VAL A 839 31.06 18.35 4.68
CA VAL A 839 29.70 17.83 4.99
C VAL A 839 29.71 16.47 5.68
N PRO A 840 30.38 15.40 5.16
CA PRO A 840 30.38 14.10 5.81
C PRO A 840 31.07 14.12 7.18
N TRP A 841 32.12 14.95 7.37
CA TRP A 841 32.75 15.13 8.68
C TRP A 841 31.78 15.68 9.73
N LEU A 842 30.96 16.68 9.38
CA LEU A 842 29.93 17.22 10.26
C LEU A 842 28.87 16.16 10.62
N LEU A 843 28.55 15.23 9.72
CA LEU A 843 27.62 14.13 9.99
C LEU A 843 28.26 12.98 10.79
N CYS A 844 29.57 12.73 10.67
CA CYS A 844 30.27 11.81 11.59
C CYS A 844 30.32 12.33 13.04
N ILE A 845 30.19 13.65 13.25
CA ILE A 845 30.21 14.28 14.58
C ILE A 845 28.79 14.52 15.13
N TYR A 846 27.87 15.02 14.30
CA TYR A 846 26.53 15.45 14.72
C TYR A 846 25.39 14.60 14.12
N GLY A 847 25.68 13.55 13.36
CA GLY A 847 24.71 12.78 12.57
C GLY A 847 23.50 12.31 13.37
N GLU A 848 23.70 11.71 14.54
CA GLU A 848 22.59 11.27 15.40
C GLU A 848 21.68 12.44 15.85
N THR A 849 22.26 13.61 16.15
CA THR A 849 21.50 14.81 16.53
C THR A 849 20.74 15.39 15.34
N VAL A 850 21.27 15.26 14.12
CA VAL A 850 20.57 15.67 12.89
C VAL A 850 19.45 14.67 12.54
N ARG A 851 19.71 13.36 12.62
CA ARG A 851 18.72 12.31 12.34
C ARG A 851 17.57 12.27 13.35
N SER A 852 17.83 12.49 14.64
CA SER A 852 16.77 12.53 15.67
C SER A 852 15.79 13.70 15.50
N ARG A 853 16.18 14.77 14.79
CA ARG A 853 15.31 15.91 14.43
C ARG A 853 14.52 15.70 13.13
N SER A 854 14.87 14.70 12.33
CA SER A 854 14.17 14.38 11.07
C SER A 854 12.85 13.68 11.36
N PRO A 855 11.68 14.21 10.95
CA PRO A 855 10.39 13.55 11.14
C PRO A 855 10.23 12.28 10.27
N PHE A 856 11.15 12.01 9.35
CA PHE A 856 11.15 10.79 8.53
C PHE A 856 12.12 9.73 9.07
N ALA A 857 13.27 10.12 9.63
CA ALA A 857 14.23 9.19 10.23
C ALA A 857 13.93 8.89 11.72
N SER A 858 13.35 9.83 12.48
CA SER A 858 13.07 9.66 13.92
C SER A 858 11.96 8.64 14.19
N ASN A 859 10.96 8.54 13.30
CA ASN A 859 9.81 7.66 13.45
C ASN A 859 10.14 6.15 13.34
N MET A 860 11.41 5.79 13.06
CA MET A 860 11.85 4.40 12.93
C MET A 860 12.67 3.90 14.14
N LYS A 861 13.30 4.78 14.93
CA LYS A 861 14.04 4.38 16.16
C LYS A 861 13.17 3.61 17.17
N GLY A 862 11.87 3.91 17.24
CA GLY A 862 10.93 3.19 18.11
C GLY A 862 10.53 1.80 17.62
N ALA A 863 10.75 1.48 16.33
CA ALA A 863 10.52 0.16 15.77
C ALA A 863 11.77 -0.71 15.94
N ASP A 864 12.94 -0.20 15.54
CA ASP A 864 14.21 -0.93 15.61
C ASP A 864 14.58 -1.30 17.06
N ALA A 865 14.40 -0.39 18.03
CA ALA A 865 14.64 -0.68 19.45
C ALA A 865 13.72 -1.80 19.99
N GLY A 866 12.48 -1.89 19.48
CA GLY A 866 11.57 -2.98 19.83
C GLY A 866 12.00 -4.33 19.24
N VAL A 867 12.66 -4.33 18.08
CA VAL A 867 13.23 -5.53 17.46
C VAL A 867 14.48 -5.98 18.21
N GLU A 868 15.43 -5.07 18.51
CA GLU A 868 16.63 -5.40 19.29
C GLU A 868 16.28 -5.92 20.70
N GLU A 869 15.27 -5.36 21.37
CA GLU A 869 14.83 -5.86 22.69
C GLU A 869 14.16 -7.24 22.61
N ILE A 870 13.46 -7.55 21.51
CA ILE A 870 12.91 -8.89 21.24
C ILE A 870 14.02 -9.89 20.90
N GLU A 871 14.98 -9.52 20.06
CA GLU A 871 16.11 -10.39 19.69
C GLU A 871 17.00 -10.69 20.91
N ARG A 872 17.28 -9.68 21.74
CA ARG A 872 18.02 -9.85 23.00
C ARG A 872 17.29 -10.83 23.93
N ARG A 873 15.97 -10.70 24.08
CA ARG A 873 15.17 -11.60 24.92
C ARG A 873 15.10 -13.03 24.37
N ASN A 874 14.99 -13.19 23.06
CA ASN A 874 15.03 -14.51 22.41
C ASN A 874 16.42 -15.18 22.52
N SER A 875 17.51 -14.39 22.56
CA SER A 875 18.86 -14.91 22.80
C SER A 875 19.14 -15.27 24.27
N GLU A 876 18.25 -14.86 25.19
CA GLU A 876 18.28 -15.26 26.61
C GLU A 876 17.39 -16.50 26.88
N GLU A 877 16.65 -17.00 25.89
CA GLU A 877 15.77 -18.19 25.95
C GLU A 877 16.33 -19.43 25.18
N VAL A 878 17.59 -19.39 24.73
CA VAL A 878 18.32 -20.50 24.08
C VAL A 878 19.58 -20.87 24.88
#